data_AF-A0A959A6X8-F1
#
_entry.id   AF-A0A959A6X8-F1
#
_cell.length_a   1.000
_cell.length_b   1.000
_cell.length_c   1.000
_cell.angle_alpha   90.00
_cell.angle_beta   90.00
_cell.angle_gamma   90.00
#
_symmetry.space_group_name_H-M   'P 1'
#
loop_
_entity.id
_entity.type
_entity.pdbx_description
1 polymer ?
#
loop_
_entity_poly.entity_id
_entity_poly.type
_entity_poly.pdbx_seq_one_letter_code
_entity_poly.pdbx_strand_id
1 'polypeptide(L)'
;MSDRFMQQSPSLKKSSKDVFIQKFDDEQVQKFATRYFEGSGNKAQSLIESMKENKILEKLPLTPLNLSLMSILYEETNQELPATLNDIYDKFSNLLLGRTMVDKNIDFLDITVKENILGTYALELLSRKNSELMTKDEFISFFEKKLSSISGTIDLKRLPQALDYIIAHTGLLVIHKGKYVKFRHDSYMEYFAAKEIFKNHREMEQDLVDNFFDVNWQFAAIFYGGLSRKMPDFLEKIIDKIKKSNTMAEYWSSANGTGYLLQALYLTDDELRKKAVKEVLNLMVETYQGFKKFATSLPDNVFFSRFSLPVLSIFPVFLFQDNFDSITLKKPIALALDELLDEYDEKSKLENYPYLDNLIYKILIVSVTASSDRLAMEDKLAEVIGKIKTTGNDFYSKLLESSIDNLGSKELRKQKNELLRPNKVRKTENHPYFIKKELDVYVQPASRLRFGKYDKIIPDRRVKLFVEGPSDAILIEHAYTVLTGHIPYWEIRVGDPTGGGANSLAKTLNEGLAFLEDNQIVIGIFDNDRGGIPEFKGTLKESKFDYQNGYMRIKKRKEGNIYGMLLPIPENMQFYIHNNDNDNYFSIEHYLPYEFLNENKMLEKTAIQDIYKIKDSGSSKTSFAKLVSKNFDRKLFVGFIILFKEIDRLAGMVDEISYFES
;
A
#
# COMPACT_ATOMS: atom_id res chain seq x y z
N MET A 1 5.55 -9.13 -11.88
CA MET A 1 5.28 -7.96 -12.73
C MET A 1 6.53 -7.05 -12.80
N SER A 2 7.73 -7.62 -13.01
CA SER A 2 9.02 -6.92 -12.82
C SER A 2 9.62 -6.32 -14.10
N ASP A 3 9.11 -6.64 -15.28
CA ASP A 3 9.75 -6.23 -16.55
C ASP A 3 9.39 -4.81 -17.05
N ARG A 4 8.57 -4.04 -16.33
CA ARG A 4 8.12 -2.70 -16.82
C ARG A 4 8.83 -1.49 -16.23
N PHE A 5 9.80 -1.63 -15.33
CA PHE A 5 10.43 -0.48 -14.66
C PHE A 5 11.92 -0.23 -14.96
N MET A 6 12.56 -1.01 -15.82
CA MET A 6 13.96 -0.77 -16.23
C MET A 6 14.08 -0.26 -17.67
N GLN A 7 13.60 0.94 -17.98
CA GLN A 7 14.03 1.66 -19.18
C GLN A 7 14.00 3.18 -19.00
N GLN A 8 14.94 3.75 -18.25
CA GLN A 8 15.47 5.09 -18.55
C GLN A 8 16.94 5.20 -18.12
N SER A 9 17.84 5.06 -19.08
CA SER A 9 19.21 5.60 -19.02
C SER A 9 19.70 5.81 -20.46
N PRO A 10 19.91 7.06 -20.91
CA PRO A 10 20.37 7.32 -22.27
C PRO A 10 21.91 7.38 -22.30
N SER A 11 22.55 6.33 -22.83
CA SER A 11 23.79 6.52 -23.59
C SER A 11 23.97 5.39 -24.60
N LEU A 12 23.86 5.75 -25.88
CA LEU A 12 23.94 4.89 -27.04
C LEU A 12 25.38 4.43 -27.32
N LYS A 13 25.59 3.12 -27.45
CA LYS A 13 26.57 2.54 -28.40
C LYS A 13 26.01 1.24 -29.02
N LYS A 14 25.79 1.29 -30.35
CA LYS A 14 25.51 0.22 -31.33
C LYS A 14 24.47 -0.86 -30.96
N SER A 15 23.32 -0.79 -31.66
CA SER A 15 22.15 -1.66 -31.51
C SER A 15 22.45 -3.15 -31.77
N SER A 16 22.54 -3.94 -30.70
CA SER A 16 21.97 -5.29 -30.75
C SER A 16 20.46 -5.15 -30.87
N LYS A 17 19.82 -5.89 -31.78
CA LYS A 17 18.37 -6.06 -31.73
C LYS A 17 18.10 -7.09 -30.64
N ASP A 18 17.71 -6.63 -29.47
CA ASP A 18 17.27 -7.52 -28.41
C ASP A 18 15.89 -8.09 -28.79
N VAL A 19 15.79 -9.41 -28.84
CA VAL A 19 14.55 -10.14 -29.15
C VAL A 19 14.05 -10.76 -27.86
N PHE A 20 12.81 -10.46 -27.48
CA PHE A 20 12.18 -10.99 -26.26
C PHE A 20 11.07 -11.96 -26.64
N ILE A 21 11.01 -13.10 -25.95
CA ILE A 21 9.89 -14.04 -26.06
C ILE A 21 8.77 -13.50 -25.18
N GLN A 22 7.62 -13.18 -25.78
CA GLN A 22 6.44 -12.75 -25.03
C GLN A 22 5.74 -13.95 -24.38
N LYS A 23 5.01 -13.67 -23.29
CA LYS A 23 4.12 -14.65 -22.65
C LYS A 23 3.01 -15.04 -23.62
N PHE A 24 2.43 -16.22 -23.42
CA PHE A 24 1.26 -16.62 -24.19
C PHE A 24 0.09 -15.69 -23.89
N ASP A 25 -0.61 -15.25 -24.93
CA ASP A 25 -1.90 -14.57 -24.81
C ASP A 25 -3.05 -15.60 -24.63
N ASP A 26 -4.25 -15.11 -24.35
CA ASP A 26 -5.41 -15.98 -24.10
C ASP A 26 -5.75 -16.88 -25.29
N GLU A 27 -5.53 -16.41 -26.53
CA GLU A 27 -5.78 -17.19 -27.74
C GLU A 27 -4.75 -18.32 -27.87
N GLN A 28 -3.49 -18.05 -27.57
CA GLN A 28 -2.42 -19.03 -27.55
C GLN A 28 -2.59 -20.06 -26.43
N VAL A 29 -3.04 -19.65 -25.24
CA VAL A 29 -3.42 -20.56 -24.14
C VAL A 29 -4.55 -21.48 -24.59
N GLN A 30 -5.61 -20.92 -25.19
CA GLN A 30 -6.75 -21.68 -25.69
C GLN A 30 -6.32 -22.68 -26.77
N LYS A 31 -5.55 -22.23 -27.76
CA LYS A 31 -5.03 -23.08 -28.84
C LYS A 31 -4.12 -24.18 -28.31
N PHE A 32 -3.28 -23.89 -27.31
CA PHE A 32 -2.45 -24.89 -26.66
C PHE A 32 -3.30 -25.97 -25.99
N ALA A 33 -4.26 -25.58 -25.13
CA ALA A 33 -5.10 -26.51 -24.40
C ALA A 33 -5.96 -27.37 -25.34
N THR A 34 -6.54 -26.78 -26.40
CA THR A 34 -7.32 -27.52 -27.40
C THR A 34 -6.48 -28.56 -28.15
N ARG A 35 -5.22 -28.22 -28.48
CA ARG A 35 -4.31 -29.18 -29.13
C ARG A 35 -3.82 -30.26 -28.18
N TYR A 36 -3.52 -29.91 -26.92
CA TYR A 36 -3.04 -30.87 -25.94
C TYR A 36 -4.09 -31.96 -25.65
N PHE A 37 -5.36 -31.56 -25.53
CA PHE A 37 -6.48 -32.48 -25.28
C PHE A 37 -7.26 -32.84 -26.56
N GLU A 38 -6.61 -32.80 -27.72
CA GLU A 38 -7.26 -33.19 -28.98
C GLU A 38 -7.83 -34.61 -28.86
N GLY A 39 -9.08 -34.80 -29.29
CA GLY A 39 -9.79 -36.08 -29.17
C GLY A 39 -10.30 -36.44 -27.76
N SER A 40 -10.10 -35.59 -26.74
CA SER A 40 -10.46 -35.88 -25.34
C SER A 40 -11.74 -35.18 -24.84
N GLY A 41 -12.68 -34.87 -25.73
CA GLY A 41 -13.96 -34.23 -25.38
C GLY A 41 -13.81 -32.79 -24.86
N ASN A 42 -14.60 -32.41 -23.85
CA ASN A 42 -14.64 -31.05 -23.29
C ASN A 42 -13.47 -30.69 -22.36
N LYS A 43 -12.48 -31.58 -22.16
CA LYS A 43 -11.39 -31.38 -21.19
C LYS A 43 -10.60 -30.09 -21.40
N ALA A 44 -10.34 -29.70 -22.65
CA ALA A 44 -9.65 -28.44 -22.96
C ALA A 44 -10.42 -27.22 -22.44
N GLN A 45 -11.74 -27.20 -22.69
CA GLN A 45 -12.61 -26.10 -22.27
C GLN A 45 -12.73 -26.06 -20.74
N SER A 46 -12.92 -27.22 -20.10
CA SER A 46 -12.99 -27.31 -18.64
C SER A 46 -11.68 -26.93 -17.94
N LEU A 47 -10.51 -27.25 -18.52
CA LEU A 47 -9.23 -26.78 -17.99
C LEU A 47 -9.12 -25.24 -18.09
N ILE A 48 -9.49 -24.66 -19.23
CA ILE A 48 -9.44 -23.20 -19.42
C ILE A 48 -10.37 -22.50 -18.44
N GLU A 49 -11.59 -23.01 -18.26
CA GLU A 49 -12.55 -22.51 -17.27
C GLU A 49 -11.98 -22.62 -15.86
N SER A 50 -11.45 -23.79 -15.47
CA SER A 50 -10.82 -24.00 -14.16
C SER A 50 -9.62 -23.07 -13.92
N MET A 51 -8.79 -22.80 -14.95
CA MET A 51 -7.64 -21.89 -14.83
C MET A 51 -8.07 -20.44 -14.66
N LYS A 52 -9.14 -20.01 -15.35
CA LYS A 52 -9.75 -18.68 -15.22
C LYS A 52 -10.41 -18.51 -13.86
N GLU A 53 -11.24 -19.47 -13.46
CA GLU A 53 -11.93 -19.49 -12.17
C GLU A 53 -10.96 -19.46 -10.99
N ASN A 54 -9.76 -20.04 -11.13
CA ASN A 54 -8.75 -20.05 -10.07
C ASN A 54 -7.73 -18.91 -10.15
N LYS A 55 -7.85 -18.00 -11.12
CA LYS A 55 -6.84 -16.97 -11.45
C LYS A 55 -5.41 -17.54 -11.60
N ILE A 56 -5.29 -18.82 -11.98
CA ILE A 56 -3.97 -19.47 -12.11
C ILE A 56 -3.16 -18.80 -13.23
N LEU A 57 -3.85 -18.32 -14.27
CA LEU A 57 -3.26 -17.59 -15.38
C LEU A 57 -2.64 -16.25 -14.96
N GLU A 58 -3.11 -15.67 -13.86
CA GLU A 58 -2.60 -14.41 -13.30
C GLU A 58 -1.45 -14.66 -12.32
N LYS A 59 -1.47 -15.81 -11.63
CA LYS A 59 -0.51 -16.19 -10.58
C LYS A 59 0.74 -16.91 -11.10
N LEU A 60 0.70 -17.42 -12.34
CA LEU A 60 1.82 -18.13 -12.96
C LEU A 60 2.25 -17.48 -14.27
N PRO A 61 3.54 -17.50 -14.62
CA PRO A 61 3.99 -17.13 -15.96
C PRO A 61 3.34 -18.04 -17.01
N LEU A 62 2.59 -17.46 -17.94
CA LEU A 62 2.01 -18.15 -19.09
C LEU A 62 3.09 -18.52 -20.11
N THR A 63 3.79 -19.61 -19.81
CA THR A 63 4.81 -20.22 -20.66
C THR A 63 4.31 -21.57 -21.15
N PRO A 64 4.77 -22.05 -22.33
CA PRO A 64 4.45 -23.39 -22.81
C PRO A 64 4.70 -24.47 -21.75
N LEU A 65 5.81 -24.35 -20.99
CA LEU A 65 6.16 -25.30 -19.94
C LEU A 65 5.11 -25.33 -18.83
N ASN A 66 4.75 -24.17 -18.27
CA ASN A 66 3.76 -24.13 -17.19
C ASN A 66 2.39 -24.61 -17.65
N LEU A 67 1.98 -24.29 -18.89
CA LEU A 67 0.75 -24.82 -19.48
C LEU A 67 0.79 -26.34 -19.65
N SER A 68 1.91 -26.89 -20.14
CA SER A 68 2.12 -28.35 -20.21
C SER A 68 2.01 -28.99 -18.83
N LEU A 69 2.70 -28.43 -17.82
CA LEU A 69 2.66 -28.96 -16.46
C LEU A 69 1.24 -28.87 -15.87
N MET A 70 0.52 -27.77 -16.09
CA MET A 70 -0.88 -27.66 -15.69
C MET A 70 -1.76 -28.71 -16.37
N SER A 71 -1.59 -28.94 -17.68
CA SER A 71 -2.36 -29.94 -18.42
C SER A 71 -2.07 -31.36 -17.93
N ILE A 72 -0.80 -31.68 -17.63
CA ILE A 72 -0.41 -32.95 -17.01
C ILE A 72 -1.08 -33.10 -15.64
N LEU A 73 -0.96 -32.09 -14.77
CA LEU A 73 -1.56 -32.16 -13.44
C LEU A 73 -3.06 -32.35 -13.51
N TYR A 74 -3.76 -31.61 -14.36
CA TYR A 74 -5.20 -31.71 -14.54
C TYR A 74 -5.64 -33.11 -15.00
N GLU A 75 -4.83 -33.79 -15.82
CA GLU A 75 -5.08 -35.16 -16.22
C GLU A 75 -4.84 -36.16 -15.07
N GLU A 76 -3.78 -35.97 -14.28
CA GLU A 76 -3.43 -36.84 -13.14
C GLU A 76 -4.39 -36.67 -11.95
N THR A 77 -5.03 -35.51 -11.78
CA THR A 77 -5.89 -35.18 -10.63
C THR A 77 -7.38 -35.30 -10.92
N ASN A 78 -7.79 -36.13 -11.89
CA ASN A 78 -9.20 -36.29 -12.27
C ASN A 78 -9.91 -34.96 -12.56
N GLN A 79 -9.23 -34.02 -13.23
CA GLN A 79 -9.79 -32.72 -13.65
C GLN A 79 -10.01 -31.71 -12.51
N GLU A 80 -9.31 -31.86 -11.38
CA GLU A 80 -9.30 -30.85 -10.31
C GLU A 80 -7.96 -30.12 -10.23
N LEU A 81 -7.97 -28.80 -10.39
CA LEU A 81 -6.75 -28.00 -10.20
C LEU A 81 -6.48 -27.78 -8.70
N PRO A 82 -5.20 -27.74 -8.27
CA PRO A 82 -4.88 -27.39 -6.90
C PRO A 82 -5.40 -26.00 -6.54
N ALA A 83 -5.94 -25.86 -5.33
CA ALA A 83 -6.58 -24.62 -4.88
C ALA A 83 -5.58 -23.52 -4.50
N THR A 84 -4.33 -23.86 -4.17
CA THR A 84 -3.31 -22.91 -3.71
C THR A 84 -2.08 -22.89 -4.62
N LEU A 85 -1.40 -21.74 -4.64
CA LEU A 85 -0.15 -21.56 -5.40
C LEU A 85 0.94 -22.55 -4.94
N ASN A 86 1.02 -22.81 -3.64
CA ASN A 86 1.99 -23.75 -3.07
C ASN A 86 1.79 -25.18 -3.58
N ASP A 87 0.55 -25.66 -3.63
CA ASP A 87 0.27 -27.01 -4.12
C ASP A 87 0.60 -27.18 -5.61
N ILE A 88 0.47 -26.12 -6.42
CA ILE A 88 0.88 -26.14 -7.83
C ILE A 88 2.40 -26.29 -7.94
N TYR A 89 3.17 -25.46 -7.21
CA TYR A 89 4.63 -25.52 -7.27
C TYR A 89 5.21 -26.81 -6.67
N ASP A 90 4.56 -27.38 -5.65
CA ASP A 90 4.96 -28.69 -5.11
C ASP A 90 4.82 -29.79 -6.15
N LYS A 91 3.66 -29.86 -6.82
CA LYS A 91 3.41 -30.83 -7.89
C LYS A 91 4.30 -30.60 -9.11
N PHE A 92 4.50 -29.34 -9.54
CA PHE A 92 5.41 -29.00 -10.64
C PHE A 92 6.84 -29.43 -10.33
N SER A 93 7.33 -29.12 -9.13
CA SER A 93 8.69 -29.47 -8.71
C SER A 93 8.88 -30.99 -8.69
N ASN A 94 7.91 -31.74 -8.15
CA ASN A 94 7.96 -33.20 -8.16
C ASN A 94 7.96 -33.79 -9.58
N LEU A 95 7.15 -33.25 -10.49
CA LEU A 95 7.15 -33.67 -11.90
C LEU A 95 8.48 -33.38 -12.60
N LEU A 96 9.04 -32.18 -12.41
CA LEU A 96 10.30 -31.76 -13.03
C LEU A 96 11.49 -32.56 -12.49
N LEU A 97 11.51 -32.83 -11.19
CA LEU A 97 12.55 -33.66 -10.57
C LEU A 97 12.41 -35.15 -10.95
N GLY A 98 11.18 -35.66 -11.02
CA GLY A 98 10.88 -37.07 -11.34
C GLY A 98 11.08 -37.45 -12.82
N ARG A 99 10.97 -36.50 -13.75
CA ARG A 99 11.13 -36.74 -15.20
C ARG A 99 12.57 -36.66 -15.71
N THR A 100 13.55 -36.42 -14.83
CA THR A 100 14.96 -36.41 -15.23
C THR A 100 15.42 -37.81 -15.64
N MET A 101 16.01 -37.96 -16.84
CA MET A 101 16.48 -39.26 -17.37
C MET A 101 17.43 -39.95 -16.38
N VAL A 102 17.22 -41.23 -16.09
CA VAL A 102 18.12 -41.99 -15.21
C VAL A 102 19.46 -42.17 -15.92
N ASP A 103 20.46 -41.36 -15.56
CA ASP A 103 21.85 -41.58 -15.91
C ASP A 103 22.50 -42.44 -14.81
N LYS A 104 22.88 -43.68 -15.17
CA LYS A 104 23.54 -44.64 -14.27
C LYS A 104 24.83 -44.10 -13.63
N ASN A 105 25.44 -43.06 -14.20
CA ASN A 105 26.64 -42.44 -13.65
C ASN A 105 26.35 -41.53 -12.43
N ILE A 106 25.09 -41.18 -12.21
CA ILE A 106 24.62 -40.21 -11.21
C ILE A 106 23.50 -40.82 -10.33
N ASP A 107 23.51 -42.14 -10.14
CA ASP A 107 22.48 -42.88 -9.38
C ASP A 107 22.33 -42.43 -7.91
N PHE A 108 23.35 -41.78 -7.32
CA PHE A 108 23.27 -41.20 -5.98
C PHE A 108 22.43 -39.91 -5.92
N LEU A 109 22.13 -39.30 -7.07
CA LEU A 109 21.36 -38.08 -7.17
C LEU A 109 19.86 -38.42 -7.22
N ASP A 110 19.37 -38.94 -6.10
CA ASP A 110 17.95 -39.14 -5.88
C ASP A 110 17.20 -37.79 -5.78
N ILE A 111 15.88 -37.86 -5.69
CA ILE A 111 15.04 -36.65 -5.58
C ILE A 111 15.41 -35.85 -4.32
N THR A 112 15.74 -36.50 -3.22
CA THR A 112 16.08 -35.84 -1.95
C THR A 112 17.37 -35.02 -2.06
N VAL A 113 18.42 -35.55 -2.69
CA VAL A 113 19.67 -34.82 -2.92
C VAL A 113 19.44 -33.66 -3.89
N LYS A 114 18.64 -33.84 -4.95
CA LYS A 114 18.28 -32.75 -5.87
C LYS A 114 17.53 -31.62 -5.13
N GLU A 115 16.54 -31.97 -4.31
CA GLU A 115 15.80 -31.01 -3.50
C GLU A 115 16.73 -30.25 -2.55
N ASN A 116 17.67 -30.93 -1.89
CA ASN A 116 18.62 -30.30 -0.98
C ASN A 116 19.55 -29.31 -1.70
N ILE A 117 20.07 -29.68 -2.86
CA ILE A 117 20.91 -28.79 -3.69
C ILE A 117 20.11 -27.55 -4.11
N LEU A 118 18.88 -27.74 -4.60
CA LEU A 118 18.03 -26.63 -5.03
C LEU A 118 17.62 -25.74 -3.86
N GLY A 119 17.23 -26.32 -2.71
CA GLY A 119 16.88 -25.60 -1.49
C GLY A 119 18.03 -24.76 -0.95
N THR A 120 19.20 -25.39 -0.81
CA THR A 120 20.43 -24.71 -0.34
C THR A 120 20.81 -23.56 -1.26
N TYR A 121 20.77 -23.76 -2.58
CA TYR A 121 21.11 -22.70 -3.53
C TYR A 121 20.07 -21.58 -3.54
N ALA A 122 18.79 -21.93 -3.45
CA ALA A 122 17.70 -20.97 -3.40
C ALA A 122 17.79 -20.05 -2.17
N LEU A 123 18.04 -20.64 -0.99
CA LEU A 123 18.19 -19.88 0.25
C LEU A 123 19.41 -18.94 0.20
N GLU A 124 20.53 -19.43 -0.36
CA GLU A 124 21.73 -18.62 -0.56
C GLU A 124 21.47 -17.43 -1.52
N LEU A 125 20.76 -17.64 -2.63
CA LEU A 125 20.37 -16.55 -3.54
C LEU A 125 19.40 -15.56 -2.90
N LEU A 126 18.43 -16.04 -2.12
CA LEU A 126 17.47 -15.21 -1.40
C LEU A 126 18.16 -14.33 -0.34
N SER A 127 19.19 -14.85 0.31
CA SER A 127 19.93 -14.17 1.40
C SER A 127 21.00 -13.19 0.90
N ARG A 128 21.37 -13.23 -0.39
CA ARG A 128 22.39 -12.35 -0.97
C ARG A 128 21.87 -10.95 -1.21
N LYS A 129 22.69 -9.96 -0.88
CA LYS A 129 22.43 -8.55 -1.23
C LYS A 129 22.32 -8.42 -2.76
N ASN A 130 21.30 -7.71 -3.23
CA ASN A 130 21.00 -7.47 -4.65
C ASN A 130 20.82 -8.73 -5.52
N SER A 131 20.55 -9.90 -4.91
CA SER A 131 20.33 -11.17 -5.64
C SER A 131 21.49 -11.54 -6.58
N GLU A 132 22.74 -11.27 -6.17
CA GLU A 132 23.92 -11.57 -6.98
C GLU A 132 24.05 -13.07 -7.31
N LEU A 133 24.04 -13.38 -8.60
CA LEU A 133 24.14 -14.75 -9.12
C LEU A 133 25.57 -15.27 -9.03
N MET A 134 25.71 -16.56 -8.70
CA MET A 134 27.00 -17.25 -8.77
C MET A 134 27.36 -17.56 -10.21
N THR A 135 28.64 -17.44 -10.55
CA THR A 135 29.21 -18.10 -11.73
C THR A 135 29.13 -19.62 -11.58
N LYS A 136 29.23 -20.34 -12.69
CA LYS A 136 29.24 -21.82 -12.68
C LYS A 136 30.33 -22.39 -11.77
N ASP A 137 31.53 -21.81 -11.81
CA ASP A 137 32.65 -22.28 -10.99
C ASP A 137 32.45 -21.97 -9.50
N GLU A 138 31.91 -20.80 -9.17
CA GLU A 138 31.51 -20.45 -7.80
C GLU A 138 30.42 -21.37 -7.27
N PHE A 139 29.43 -21.71 -8.11
CA PHE A 139 28.35 -22.63 -7.77
C PHE A 139 28.86 -24.03 -7.44
N ILE A 140 29.78 -24.57 -8.26
CA ILE A 140 30.41 -25.87 -7.99
C ILE A 140 31.23 -25.80 -6.69
N SER A 141 32.09 -24.79 -6.56
CA SER A 141 32.94 -24.59 -5.37
C SER A 141 32.12 -24.43 -4.08
N PHE A 142 30.97 -23.76 -4.17
CA PHE A 142 30.04 -23.58 -3.06
C PHE A 142 29.50 -24.93 -2.56
N PHE A 143 29.06 -25.80 -3.47
CA PHE A 143 28.54 -27.12 -3.11
C PHE A 143 29.62 -28.12 -2.69
N GLU A 144 30.81 -28.07 -3.29
CA GLU A 144 31.96 -28.86 -2.83
C GLU A 144 32.29 -28.52 -1.37
N LYS A 145 32.28 -27.24 -1.00
CA LYS A 145 32.48 -26.80 0.38
C LYS A 145 31.32 -27.24 1.29
N LYS A 146 30.07 -26.99 0.89
CA LYS A 146 28.89 -27.28 1.71
C LYS A 146 28.66 -28.77 1.97
N LEU A 147 28.93 -29.62 0.99
CA LEU A 147 28.71 -31.07 1.07
C LEU A 147 29.95 -31.85 1.53
N SER A 148 31.08 -31.17 1.77
CA SER A 148 32.32 -31.80 2.24
C SER A 148 32.16 -32.58 3.55
N SER A 149 31.29 -32.12 4.44
CA SER A 149 30.98 -32.74 5.74
C SER A 149 30.21 -34.06 5.64
N ILE A 150 29.60 -34.36 4.49
CA ILE A 150 28.84 -35.59 4.22
C ILE A 150 29.44 -36.41 3.06
N SER A 151 30.75 -36.25 2.84
CA SER A 151 31.53 -36.95 1.81
C SER A 151 31.52 -38.48 1.89
N GLY A 152 31.04 -39.06 3.00
CA GLY A 152 30.79 -40.50 3.12
C GLY A 152 29.52 -40.99 2.41
N THR A 153 28.58 -40.07 2.11
CA THR A 153 27.27 -40.37 1.49
C THR A 153 27.21 -39.86 0.04
N ILE A 154 27.95 -38.80 -0.29
CA ILE A 154 27.98 -38.17 -1.62
C ILE A 154 29.36 -38.32 -2.25
N ASP A 155 29.42 -38.84 -3.48
CA ASP A 155 30.67 -38.89 -4.25
C ASP A 155 31.08 -37.49 -4.73
N LEU A 156 31.92 -36.82 -3.94
CA LEU A 156 32.44 -35.49 -4.26
C LEU A 156 33.17 -35.42 -5.61
N LYS A 157 33.76 -36.52 -6.10
CA LYS A 157 34.45 -36.52 -7.41
C LYS A 157 33.45 -36.39 -8.56
N ARG A 158 32.23 -36.87 -8.36
CA ARG A 158 31.14 -36.81 -9.35
C ARG A 158 30.21 -35.63 -9.14
N LEU A 159 30.35 -34.89 -8.03
CA LEU A 159 29.50 -33.74 -7.72
C LEU A 159 29.47 -32.68 -8.84
N PRO A 160 30.58 -32.28 -9.48
CA PRO A 160 30.52 -31.35 -10.61
C PRO A 160 29.65 -31.85 -11.78
N GLN A 161 29.73 -33.14 -12.10
CA GLN A 161 28.94 -33.77 -13.15
C GLN A 161 27.45 -33.83 -12.77
N ALA A 162 27.15 -34.11 -11.49
CA ALA A 162 25.79 -34.10 -10.97
C ALA A 162 25.17 -32.71 -10.99
N LEU A 163 25.93 -31.68 -10.62
CA LEU A 163 25.50 -30.27 -10.69
C LEU A 163 25.25 -29.82 -12.13
N ASP A 164 26.13 -30.20 -13.07
CA ASP A 164 25.92 -29.96 -14.50
C ASP A 164 24.66 -30.65 -15.02
N TYR A 165 24.41 -31.87 -14.55
CA TYR A 165 23.21 -32.61 -14.89
C TYR A 165 21.95 -31.88 -14.38
N ILE A 166 21.94 -31.38 -13.14
CA ILE A 166 20.82 -30.60 -12.59
C ILE A 166 20.55 -29.36 -13.46
N ILE A 167 21.59 -28.63 -13.84
CA ILE A 167 21.49 -27.42 -14.67
C ILE A 167 20.92 -27.74 -16.06
N ALA A 168 21.38 -28.82 -16.69
CA ALA A 168 21.00 -29.15 -18.06
C ALA A 168 19.63 -29.84 -18.17
N HIS A 169 19.24 -30.66 -17.20
CA HIS A 169 18.14 -31.62 -17.39
C HIS A 169 16.92 -31.43 -16.48
N THR A 170 17.02 -30.71 -15.36
CA THR A 170 15.84 -30.51 -14.47
C THR A 170 14.84 -29.49 -15.00
N GLY A 171 15.29 -28.58 -15.86
CA GLY A 171 14.50 -27.42 -16.28
C GLY A 171 14.33 -26.34 -15.21
N LEU A 172 14.83 -26.55 -13.98
CA LEU A 172 14.71 -25.62 -12.86
C LEU A 172 15.84 -24.59 -12.81
N LEU A 173 17.06 -24.98 -13.16
CA LEU A 173 18.23 -24.10 -13.29
C LEU A 173 18.60 -23.89 -14.76
N VAL A 174 19.30 -22.77 -15.03
CA VAL A 174 19.83 -22.40 -16.35
C VAL A 174 21.13 -21.63 -16.23
N ILE A 175 21.96 -21.65 -17.29
CA ILE A 175 23.10 -20.75 -17.42
C ILE A 175 22.66 -19.43 -18.07
N HIS A 176 22.62 -18.36 -17.28
CA HIS A 176 22.31 -17.01 -17.71
C HIS A 176 23.58 -16.27 -18.16
N LYS A 177 23.48 -15.53 -19.28
CA LYS A 177 24.61 -14.79 -19.90
C LYS A 177 25.88 -15.63 -20.08
N GLY A 178 25.72 -16.93 -20.33
CA GLY A 178 26.82 -17.86 -20.59
C GLY A 178 27.70 -18.20 -19.39
N LYS A 179 27.44 -17.66 -18.19
CA LYS A 179 28.32 -17.89 -17.02
C LYS A 179 27.64 -18.01 -15.67
N TYR A 180 26.46 -17.42 -15.47
CA TYR A 180 25.80 -17.38 -14.17
C TYR A 180 24.77 -18.49 -14.02
N VAL A 181 24.72 -19.17 -12.88
CA VAL A 181 23.68 -20.16 -12.59
C VAL A 181 22.46 -19.42 -12.02
N LYS A 182 21.30 -19.53 -12.67
CA LYS A 182 20.04 -18.92 -12.20
C LYS A 182 18.91 -19.94 -12.19
N PHE A 183 17.97 -19.82 -11.28
CA PHE A 183 16.65 -20.42 -11.46
C PHE A 183 15.99 -19.89 -12.74
N ARG A 184 15.30 -20.79 -13.47
CA ARG A 184 14.57 -20.43 -14.68
C ARG A 184 13.47 -19.41 -14.40
N HIS A 185 12.87 -19.48 -13.21
CA HIS A 185 11.91 -18.51 -12.71
C HIS A 185 12.15 -18.25 -11.22
N ASP A 186 12.01 -16.99 -10.79
CA ASP A 186 12.28 -16.59 -9.40
C ASP A 186 11.34 -17.31 -8.43
N SER A 187 10.11 -17.66 -8.83
CA SER A 187 9.20 -18.45 -7.97
C SER A 187 9.65 -19.87 -7.65
N TYR A 188 10.52 -20.49 -8.46
CA TYR A 188 11.15 -21.74 -8.03
C TYR A 188 12.22 -21.48 -6.95
N MET A 189 12.98 -20.39 -7.07
CA MET A 189 13.90 -19.97 -6.00
C MET A 189 13.11 -19.68 -4.72
N GLU A 190 12.04 -18.89 -4.77
CA GLU A 190 11.20 -18.57 -3.61
C GLU A 190 10.63 -19.84 -2.96
N TYR A 191 10.10 -20.78 -3.75
CA TYR A 191 9.54 -22.03 -3.28
C TYR A 191 10.60 -22.96 -2.65
N PHE A 192 11.74 -23.17 -3.31
CA PHE A 192 12.81 -24.02 -2.77
C PHE A 192 13.47 -23.40 -1.53
N ALA A 193 13.63 -22.07 -1.50
CA ALA A 193 14.12 -21.37 -0.30
C ALA A 193 13.14 -21.54 0.87
N ALA A 194 11.84 -21.41 0.62
CA ALA A 194 10.82 -21.65 1.64
C ALA A 194 10.85 -23.08 2.17
N LYS A 195 10.99 -24.08 1.30
CA LYS A 195 11.18 -25.48 1.70
C LYS A 195 12.43 -25.68 2.56
N GLU A 196 13.54 -25.03 2.20
CA GLU A 196 14.80 -25.13 2.93
C GLU A 196 14.69 -24.53 4.33
N ILE A 197 14.10 -23.33 4.44
CA ILE A 197 13.77 -22.68 5.73
C ILE A 197 12.85 -23.58 6.57
N PHE A 198 11.81 -24.16 5.95
CA PHE A 198 10.84 -25.01 6.64
C PHE A 198 11.43 -26.34 7.13
N LYS A 199 12.34 -26.96 6.38
CA LYS A 199 12.90 -28.27 6.74
C LYS A 199 14.13 -28.14 7.66
N ASN A 200 15.01 -27.19 7.38
CA ASN A 200 16.37 -27.19 7.93
C ASN A 200 16.76 -25.90 8.67
N HIS A 201 16.07 -24.77 8.44
CA HIS A 201 16.45 -23.45 8.97
C HIS A 201 15.28 -22.69 9.60
N ARG A 202 14.56 -23.33 10.53
CA ARG A 202 13.38 -22.75 11.21
C ARG A 202 13.67 -21.45 11.95
N GLU A 203 14.90 -21.29 12.42
CA GLU A 203 15.40 -20.07 13.05
C GLU A 203 15.29 -18.84 12.15
N MET A 204 15.29 -19.03 10.81
CA MET A 204 15.16 -17.96 9.82
C MET A 204 13.69 -17.55 9.55
N GLU A 205 12.71 -18.08 10.29
CA GLU A 205 11.31 -17.65 10.17
C GLU A 205 11.18 -16.13 10.40
N GLN A 206 12.00 -15.56 11.29
CA GLN A 206 11.98 -14.12 11.55
C GLN A 206 12.45 -13.30 10.34
N ASP A 207 13.39 -13.80 9.54
CA ASP A 207 13.85 -13.11 8.32
C ASP A 207 12.73 -13.00 7.28
N LEU A 208 11.83 -14.00 7.20
CA LEU A 208 10.64 -13.95 6.34
C LEU A 208 9.66 -12.85 6.78
N VAL A 209 9.55 -12.61 8.08
CA VAL A 209 8.71 -11.53 8.65
C VAL A 209 9.36 -10.17 8.42
N ASP A 210 10.65 -10.04 8.75
CA ASP A 210 11.35 -8.76 8.69
C ASP A 210 11.48 -8.23 7.26
N ASN A 211 11.64 -9.13 6.29
CA ASN A 211 11.74 -8.82 4.87
C ASN A 211 10.42 -9.00 4.11
N PHE A 212 9.27 -9.10 4.79
CA PHE A 212 7.97 -9.38 4.14
C PHE A 212 7.54 -8.36 3.07
N PHE A 213 8.17 -7.17 3.02
CA PHE A 213 7.89 -6.17 1.98
C PHE A 213 8.77 -6.32 0.73
N ASP A 214 9.86 -7.10 0.81
CA ASP A 214 10.64 -7.50 -0.36
C ASP A 214 9.88 -8.60 -1.12
N VAL A 215 9.82 -8.47 -2.44
CA VAL A 215 9.00 -9.34 -3.30
C VAL A 215 9.41 -10.81 -3.18
N ASN A 216 10.71 -11.12 -3.19
CA ASN A 216 11.17 -12.51 -3.17
C ASN A 216 10.97 -13.13 -1.77
N TRP A 217 11.28 -12.37 -0.71
CA TRP A 217 11.05 -12.81 0.67
C TRP A 217 9.56 -12.97 0.97
N GLN A 218 8.71 -12.11 0.42
CA GLN A 218 7.27 -12.20 0.55
C GLN A 218 6.71 -13.49 -0.09
N PHE A 219 7.12 -13.82 -1.32
CA PHE A 219 6.71 -15.08 -1.93
C PHE A 219 7.28 -16.30 -1.19
N ALA A 220 8.53 -16.23 -0.71
CA ALA A 220 9.08 -17.27 0.16
C ALA A 220 8.24 -17.44 1.44
N ALA A 221 7.77 -16.34 2.06
CA ALA A 221 6.89 -16.38 3.23
C ALA A 221 5.52 -17.02 2.91
N ILE A 222 4.95 -16.75 1.74
CA ILE A 222 3.70 -17.35 1.27
C ILE A 222 3.88 -18.87 1.07
N PHE A 223 4.95 -19.30 0.41
CA PHE A 223 5.25 -20.73 0.24
C PHE A 223 5.53 -21.41 1.58
N TYR A 224 6.29 -20.75 2.47
CA TYR A 224 6.59 -21.24 3.82
C TYR A 224 5.31 -21.49 4.62
N GLY A 225 4.37 -20.54 4.61
CA GLY A 225 3.04 -20.71 5.19
C GLY A 225 2.25 -21.85 4.54
N GLY A 226 2.31 -21.95 3.20
CA GLY A 226 1.62 -22.98 2.42
C GLY A 226 2.09 -24.42 2.69
N LEU A 227 3.31 -24.62 3.17
CA LEU A 227 3.83 -25.95 3.52
C LEU A 227 3.12 -26.56 4.74
N SER A 228 2.76 -25.74 5.75
CA SER A 228 1.99 -26.18 6.92
C SER A 228 0.48 -25.96 6.75
N ARG A 229 0.08 -24.91 5.99
CA ARG A 229 -1.31 -24.43 5.81
C ARG A 229 -1.98 -23.90 7.08
N LYS A 230 -1.39 -24.17 8.25
CA LYS A 230 -1.82 -23.71 9.57
C LYS A 230 -0.63 -23.16 10.35
N MET A 231 -0.53 -21.84 10.46
CA MET A 231 0.58 -21.16 11.15
C MET A 231 0.09 -19.86 11.84
N PRO A 232 -0.65 -19.97 12.96
CA PRO A 232 -1.22 -18.80 13.64
C PRO A 232 -0.15 -17.82 14.11
N ASP A 233 0.89 -18.29 14.81
CA ASP A 233 1.95 -17.44 15.35
C ASP A 233 2.71 -16.68 14.25
N PHE A 234 2.94 -17.33 13.11
CA PHE A 234 3.56 -16.69 11.94
C PHE A 234 2.65 -15.60 11.37
N LEU A 235 1.35 -15.88 11.24
CA LEU A 235 0.38 -14.89 10.76
C LEU A 235 0.28 -13.69 11.71
N GLU A 236 0.34 -13.89 13.03
CA GLU A 236 0.36 -12.80 14.00
C GLU A 236 1.58 -11.88 13.82
N LYS A 237 2.78 -12.47 13.66
CA LYS A 237 4.00 -11.70 13.36
C LYS A 237 3.87 -10.89 12.07
N ILE A 238 3.27 -11.45 11.02
CA ILE A 238 3.01 -10.75 9.76
C ILE A 238 2.01 -9.61 9.96
N ILE A 239 0.91 -9.82 10.70
CA ILE A 239 -0.05 -8.76 11.04
C ILE A 239 0.68 -7.60 11.75
N ASP A 240 1.54 -7.90 12.72
CA ASP A 240 2.28 -6.87 13.44
C ASP A 240 3.35 -6.17 12.59
N LYS A 241 3.91 -6.86 11.58
CA LYS A 241 4.79 -6.25 10.57
C LYS A 241 4.03 -5.26 9.69
N ILE A 242 2.88 -5.65 9.12
CA ILE A 242 2.13 -4.80 8.19
C ILE A 242 1.52 -3.57 8.88
N LYS A 243 1.18 -3.65 10.18
CA LYS A 243 0.76 -2.50 11.00
C LYS A 243 1.79 -1.38 11.05
N LYS A 244 3.08 -1.73 10.96
CA LYS A 244 4.20 -0.78 11.04
C LYS A 244 4.58 -0.20 9.68
N SER A 245 3.84 -0.53 8.62
CA SER A 245 4.07 0.02 7.29
C SER A 245 3.96 1.55 7.32
N ASN A 246 4.90 2.23 6.66
CA ASN A 246 4.95 3.69 6.64
C ASN A 246 5.26 4.27 5.25
N THR A 247 5.37 3.43 4.21
CA THR A 247 5.50 3.88 2.83
C THR A 247 4.38 3.36 1.93
N MET A 248 4.16 4.04 0.80
CA MET A 248 3.18 3.61 -0.20
C MET A 248 3.52 2.23 -0.79
N ALA A 249 4.81 1.93 -0.94
CA ALA A 249 5.26 0.62 -1.42
C ALA A 249 4.93 -0.49 -0.42
N GLU A 250 5.14 -0.24 0.87
CA GLU A 250 4.81 -1.20 1.93
C GLU A 250 3.30 -1.44 2.06
N TYR A 251 2.46 -0.41 1.91
CA TYR A 251 1.00 -0.59 1.88
C TYR A 251 0.56 -1.48 0.71
N TRP A 252 1.16 -1.28 -0.46
CA TRP A 252 0.92 -2.13 -1.62
C TRP A 252 1.37 -3.57 -1.37
N SER A 253 2.61 -3.75 -0.90
CA SER A 253 3.17 -5.07 -0.56
C SER A 253 2.35 -5.76 0.53
N SER A 254 1.83 -5.03 1.52
CA SER A 254 0.99 -5.58 2.59
C SER A 254 -0.30 -6.17 2.05
N ALA A 255 -0.98 -5.47 1.13
CA ALA A 255 -2.20 -5.99 0.51
C ALA A 255 -1.93 -7.22 -0.34
N ASN A 256 -0.89 -7.18 -1.18
CA ASN A 256 -0.53 -8.29 -2.05
C ASN A 256 -0.11 -9.53 -1.25
N GLY A 257 0.92 -9.40 -0.41
CA GLY A 257 1.49 -10.50 0.36
C GLY A 257 0.48 -11.14 1.31
N THR A 258 -0.27 -10.32 2.05
CA THR A 258 -1.24 -10.83 3.04
C THR A 258 -2.39 -11.57 2.35
N GLY A 259 -2.91 -11.05 1.23
CA GLY A 259 -3.98 -11.72 0.48
C GLY A 259 -3.58 -13.14 0.03
N TYR A 260 -2.36 -13.30 -0.50
CA TYR A 260 -1.83 -14.62 -0.89
C TYR A 260 -1.47 -15.50 0.31
N LEU A 261 -0.90 -14.94 1.37
CA LEU A 261 -0.55 -15.68 2.57
C LEU A 261 -1.80 -16.25 3.26
N LEU A 262 -2.87 -15.47 3.36
CA LEU A 262 -4.13 -15.95 3.94
C LEU A 262 -4.78 -17.07 3.12
N GLN A 263 -4.57 -17.09 1.80
CA GLN A 263 -5.00 -18.20 0.94
C GLN A 263 -4.15 -19.47 1.20
N ALA A 264 -2.84 -19.30 1.39
CA ALA A 264 -1.94 -20.39 1.74
C ALA A 264 -2.25 -20.96 3.14
N LEU A 265 -2.66 -20.10 4.07
CA LEU A 265 -3.00 -20.42 5.46
C LEU A 265 -4.47 -20.80 5.68
N TYR A 266 -5.11 -21.48 4.72
CA TYR A 266 -6.55 -21.78 4.74
C TYR A 266 -7.00 -22.71 5.88
N LEU A 267 -6.09 -23.36 6.61
CA LEU A 267 -6.38 -24.15 7.82
C LEU A 267 -6.12 -23.38 9.12
N THR A 268 -5.72 -22.12 9.03
CA THR A 268 -5.60 -21.22 10.20
C THR A 268 -6.98 -20.68 10.58
N ASP A 269 -7.16 -20.39 11.86
CA ASP A 269 -8.41 -19.90 12.42
C ASP A 269 -8.95 -18.66 11.68
N ASP A 270 -10.25 -18.66 11.38
CA ASP A 270 -10.89 -17.63 10.58
C ASP A 270 -10.99 -16.28 11.31
N GLU A 271 -11.01 -16.24 12.65
CA GLU A 271 -10.98 -14.98 13.42
C GLU A 271 -9.62 -14.31 13.31
N LEU A 272 -8.54 -15.09 13.36
CA LEU A 272 -7.19 -14.56 13.12
C LEU A 272 -7.02 -14.11 11.66
N ARG A 273 -7.52 -14.88 10.69
CA ARG A 273 -7.49 -14.48 9.27
C ARG A 273 -8.32 -13.21 9.04
N LYS A 274 -9.50 -13.08 9.67
CA LYS A 274 -10.33 -11.86 9.69
C LYS A 274 -9.56 -10.66 10.23
N LYS A 275 -8.81 -10.82 11.34
CA LYS A 275 -7.95 -9.76 11.89
C LYS A 275 -6.96 -9.23 10.85
N ALA A 276 -6.32 -10.11 10.07
CA ALA A 276 -5.45 -9.71 8.97
C ALA A 276 -6.22 -8.97 7.84
N VAL A 277 -7.43 -9.43 7.49
CA VAL A 277 -8.30 -8.73 6.53
C VAL A 277 -8.58 -7.30 6.99
N LYS A 278 -9.00 -7.11 8.26
CA LYS A 278 -9.28 -5.79 8.84
C LYS A 278 -8.05 -4.88 8.85
N GLU A 279 -6.87 -5.44 9.14
CA GLU A 279 -5.62 -4.68 9.11
C GLU A 279 -5.32 -4.15 7.70
N VAL A 280 -5.43 -5.00 6.67
CA VAL A 280 -5.22 -4.56 5.29
C VAL A 280 -6.27 -3.51 4.87
N LEU A 281 -7.52 -3.60 5.34
CA LEU A 281 -8.52 -2.56 5.09
C LEU A 281 -8.16 -1.21 5.71
N ASN A 282 -7.53 -1.19 6.89
CA ASN A 282 -6.98 0.05 7.45
C ASN A 282 -5.86 0.60 6.54
N LEU A 283 -4.98 -0.27 6.04
CA LEU A 283 -3.97 0.12 5.06
C LEU A 283 -4.56 0.58 3.71
N MET A 284 -5.77 0.16 3.33
CA MET A 284 -6.44 0.68 2.12
C MET A 284 -6.91 2.13 2.29
N VAL A 285 -7.29 2.54 3.50
CA VAL A 285 -7.55 3.96 3.82
C VAL A 285 -6.25 4.77 3.69
N GLU A 286 -5.14 4.21 4.19
CA GLU A 286 -3.81 4.82 4.06
C GLU A 286 -3.34 4.92 2.60
N THR A 287 -3.58 3.86 1.83
CA THR A 287 -3.32 3.81 0.38
C THR A 287 -4.12 4.89 -0.36
N TYR A 288 -5.39 5.09 0.01
CA TYR A 288 -6.21 6.17 -0.56
C TYR A 288 -5.63 7.56 -0.25
N GLN A 289 -5.18 7.80 0.99
CA GLN A 289 -4.50 9.04 1.37
C GLN A 289 -3.24 9.27 0.53
N GLY A 290 -2.44 8.22 0.33
CA GLY A 290 -1.27 8.24 -0.55
C GLY A 290 -1.62 8.64 -1.98
N PHE A 291 -2.68 8.07 -2.57
CA PHE A 291 -3.12 8.43 -3.92
C PHE A 291 -3.61 9.88 -4.03
N LYS A 292 -4.35 10.39 -3.04
CA LYS A 292 -4.76 11.81 -3.00
C LYS A 292 -3.56 12.75 -3.02
N LYS A 293 -2.55 12.44 -2.19
CA LYS A 293 -1.30 13.21 -2.13
C LYS A 293 -0.55 13.14 -3.45
N PHE A 294 -0.35 11.93 -3.98
CA PHE A 294 0.38 11.71 -5.22
C PHE A 294 -0.28 12.45 -6.39
N ALA A 295 -1.60 12.32 -6.57
CA ALA A 295 -2.34 13.05 -7.61
C ALA A 295 -2.16 14.56 -7.51
N THR A 296 -2.13 15.10 -6.28
CA THR A 296 -1.94 16.55 -6.03
C THR A 296 -0.52 17.02 -6.29
N SER A 297 0.49 16.15 -6.10
CA SER A 297 1.90 16.45 -6.34
C SER A 297 2.31 16.43 -7.82
N LEU A 298 1.47 15.87 -8.70
CA LEU A 298 1.78 15.76 -10.12
C LEU A 298 1.51 17.07 -10.88
N PRO A 299 2.24 17.33 -11.98
CA PRO A 299 1.93 18.42 -12.90
C PRO A 299 0.52 18.32 -13.52
N ASP A 300 -0.11 19.47 -13.83
CA ASP A 300 -1.51 19.54 -14.31
C ASP A 300 -1.71 18.95 -15.73
N ASN A 301 -0.62 18.77 -16.47
CA ASN A 301 -0.61 18.10 -17.78
C ASN A 301 -0.58 16.57 -17.67
N VAL A 302 -0.30 16.00 -16.49
CA VAL A 302 -0.33 14.54 -16.27
C VAL A 302 -1.77 14.08 -16.07
N PHE A 303 -2.18 13.00 -16.73
CA PHE A 303 -3.56 12.50 -16.67
C PHE A 303 -4.03 12.21 -15.23
N PHE A 304 -3.17 11.59 -14.41
CA PHE A 304 -3.49 11.19 -13.04
C PHE A 304 -3.79 12.37 -12.10
N SER A 305 -3.24 13.57 -12.35
CA SER A 305 -3.51 14.77 -11.51
C SER A 305 -4.93 15.30 -11.67
N ARG A 306 -5.65 14.84 -12.70
CA ARG A 306 -7.02 15.26 -13.03
C ARG A 306 -8.08 14.37 -12.38
N PHE A 307 -7.69 13.28 -11.73
CA PHE A 307 -8.63 12.40 -11.07
C PHE A 307 -9.28 13.07 -9.86
N SER A 308 -10.59 12.88 -9.75
CA SER A 308 -11.38 13.33 -8.61
C SER A 308 -11.26 12.37 -7.44
N LEU A 309 -11.66 12.81 -6.24
CA LEU A 309 -11.64 11.98 -5.03
C LEU A 309 -12.36 10.62 -5.21
N PRO A 310 -13.61 10.54 -5.76
CA PRO A 310 -14.26 9.25 -5.99
C PRO A 310 -13.55 8.32 -6.97
N VAL A 311 -12.82 8.88 -7.96
CA VAL A 311 -12.08 8.06 -8.92
C VAL A 311 -10.83 7.48 -8.27
N LEU A 312 -10.13 8.30 -7.46
CA LEU A 312 -8.96 7.85 -6.71
C LEU A 312 -9.30 6.76 -5.69
N SER A 313 -10.51 6.76 -5.12
CA SER A 313 -10.92 5.76 -4.14
C SER A 313 -11.22 4.38 -4.75
N ILE A 314 -11.24 4.25 -6.08
CA ILE A 314 -11.37 2.95 -6.75
C ILE A 314 -10.05 2.16 -6.69
N PHE A 315 -8.89 2.83 -6.69
CA PHE A 315 -7.60 2.13 -6.73
C PHE A 315 -7.38 1.19 -5.53
N PRO A 316 -7.66 1.60 -4.27
CA PRO A 316 -7.59 0.66 -3.14
C PRO A 316 -8.64 -0.46 -3.20
N VAL A 317 -9.83 -0.20 -3.76
CA VAL A 317 -10.85 -1.24 -3.99
C VAL A 317 -10.31 -2.31 -4.94
N PHE A 318 -9.73 -1.88 -6.06
CA PHE A 318 -9.09 -2.78 -7.03
C PHE A 318 -7.94 -3.56 -6.39
N LEU A 319 -7.03 -2.87 -5.69
CA LEU A 319 -5.87 -3.51 -5.04
C LEU A 319 -6.32 -4.57 -4.03
N PHE A 320 -7.32 -4.27 -3.21
CA PHE A 320 -7.84 -5.21 -2.25
C PHE A 320 -8.52 -6.40 -2.95
N GLN A 321 -9.46 -6.15 -3.84
CA GLN A 321 -10.20 -7.22 -4.52
C GLN A 321 -9.28 -8.14 -5.32
N ASP A 322 -8.28 -7.61 -6.01
CA ASP A 322 -7.36 -8.43 -6.82
C ASP A 322 -6.62 -9.49 -5.98
N ASN A 323 -6.33 -9.18 -4.71
CA ASN A 323 -5.57 -10.04 -3.80
C ASN A 323 -6.44 -10.87 -2.84
N PHE A 324 -7.68 -10.44 -2.57
CA PHE A 324 -8.58 -11.06 -1.60
C PHE A 324 -9.77 -11.81 -2.24
N ASP A 325 -10.00 -11.68 -3.54
CA ASP A 325 -11.00 -12.44 -4.28
C ASP A 325 -10.57 -13.92 -4.42
N SER A 326 -10.83 -14.72 -3.37
CA SER A 326 -10.52 -16.15 -3.32
C SER A 326 -11.52 -16.89 -2.42
N ILE A 327 -12.01 -18.06 -2.89
CA ILE A 327 -12.95 -18.91 -2.15
C ILE A 327 -12.46 -19.24 -0.74
N THR A 328 -11.15 -19.45 -0.57
CA THR A 328 -10.55 -19.72 0.76
C THR A 328 -10.71 -18.57 1.75
N LEU A 329 -10.94 -17.33 1.27
CA LEU A 329 -11.13 -16.12 2.07
C LEU A 329 -12.61 -15.78 2.28
N LYS A 330 -13.55 -16.55 1.71
CA LYS A 330 -15.00 -16.28 1.81
C LYS A 330 -15.45 -16.08 3.25
N LYS A 331 -15.08 -16.99 4.15
CA LYS A 331 -15.48 -16.93 5.56
C LYS A 331 -14.81 -15.77 6.33
N PRO A 332 -13.48 -15.56 6.28
CA PRO A 332 -12.84 -14.39 6.88
C PRO A 332 -13.39 -13.05 6.37
N ILE A 333 -13.67 -12.92 5.06
CA ILE A 333 -14.27 -11.72 4.45
C ILE A 333 -15.68 -11.48 4.99
N ALA A 334 -16.49 -12.54 5.10
CA ALA A 334 -17.83 -12.45 5.67
C ALA A 334 -17.80 -11.94 7.13
N LEU A 335 -16.93 -12.54 7.95
CA LEU A 335 -16.78 -12.14 9.35
C LEU A 335 -16.29 -10.69 9.48
N ALA A 336 -15.34 -10.27 8.63
CA ALA A 336 -14.84 -8.90 8.64
C ALA A 336 -15.93 -7.90 8.24
N LEU A 337 -16.77 -8.25 7.26
CA LEU A 337 -17.88 -7.41 6.85
C LEU A 337 -18.94 -7.28 7.94
N ASP A 338 -19.32 -8.39 8.57
CA ASP A 338 -20.32 -8.39 9.64
C ASP A 338 -19.85 -7.52 10.83
N GLU A 339 -18.59 -7.68 11.27
CA GLU A 339 -18.03 -6.87 12.35
C GLU A 339 -17.93 -5.37 11.98
N LEU A 340 -17.57 -5.04 10.73
CA LEU A 340 -17.55 -3.66 10.27
C LEU A 340 -18.96 -3.04 10.22
N LEU A 341 -19.99 -3.81 9.87
CA LEU A 341 -21.38 -3.36 9.89
C LEU A 341 -21.87 -3.13 11.32
N ASP A 342 -21.51 -4.00 12.26
CA ASP A 342 -21.81 -3.83 13.68
C ASP A 342 -21.12 -2.57 14.24
N GLU A 343 -19.82 -2.37 13.93
CA GLU A 343 -19.09 -1.15 14.28
C GLU A 343 -19.77 0.10 13.69
N TYR A 344 -20.25 0.04 12.44
CA TYR A 344 -20.98 1.15 11.82
C TYR A 344 -22.30 1.44 12.55
N ASP A 345 -23.07 0.42 12.92
CA ASP A 345 -24.35 0.59 13.63
C ASP A 345 -24.17 1.17 15.03
N GLU A 346 -23.03 0.91 15.67
CA GLU A 346 -22.65 1.56 16.94
C GLU A 346 -22.19 3.00 16.73
N LYS A 347 -21.22 3.22 15.83
CA LYS A 347 -20.57 4.52 15.65
C LYS A 347 -21.45 5.54 14.94
N SER A 348 -22.38 5.12 14.08
CA SER A 348 -23.32 6.02 13.39
C SER A 348 -24.34 6.68 14.33
N LYS A 349 -24.54 6.13 15.53
CA LYS A 349 -25.39 6.73 16.59
C LYS A 349 -24.67 7.84 17.36
N LEU A 350 -23.34 7.91 17.26
CA LEU A 350 -22.56 8.97 17.89
C LEU A 350 -22.64 10.22 17.02
N GLU A 351 -23.03 11.34 17.63
CA GLU A 351 -23.09 12.63 16.94
C GLU A 351 -21.68 13.02 16.47
N ASN A 352 -21.52 13.32 15.18
CA ASN A 352 -20.26 13.79 14.56
C ASN A 352 -19.03 12.86 14.74
N TYR A 353 -19.21 11.54 14.78
CA TYR A 353 -18.07 10.61 14.80
C TYR A 353 -17.11 10.85 13.61
N PRO A 354 -15.82 11.19 13.86
CA PRO A 354 -14.95 11.76 12.83
C PRO A 354 -14.48 10.78 11.75
N TYR A 355 -14.67 9.47 11.95
CA TYR A 355 -14.18 8.42 11.05
C TYR A 355 -15.29 7.51 10.52
N LEU A 356 -16.54 7.96 10.59
CA LEU A 356 -17.67 7.20 10.05
C LEU A 356 -17.48 6.92 8.55
N ASP A 357 -16.96 7.90 7.81
CA ASP A 357 -16.63 7.77 6.39
C ASP A 357 -15.54 6.71 6.11
N ASN A 358 -14.60 6.49 7.05
CA ASN A 358 -13.62 5.39 6.92
C ASN A 358 -14.29 4.03 7.06
N LEU A 359 -15.22 3.88 8.01
CA LEU A 359 -15.99 2.64 8.19
C LEU A 359 -16.81 2.35 6.94
N ILE A 360 -17.55 3.34 6.43
CA ILE A 360 -18.32 3.22 5.19
C ILE A 360 -17.40 2.79 4.04
N TYR A 361 -16.25 3.44 3.88
CA TYR A 361 -15.32 3.10 2.80
C TYR A 361 -14.76 1.67 2.92
N LYS A 362 -14.36 1.25 4.13
CA LYS A 362 -13.89 -0.12 4.38
C LYS A 362 -14.99 -1.15 4.09
N ILE A 363 -16.22 -0.90 4.52
CA ILE A 363 -17.37 -1.74 4.22
C ILE A 363 -17.55 -1.86 2.71
N LEU A 364 -17.55 -0.74 1.97
CA LEU A 364 -17.70 -0.73 0.51
C LEU A 364 -16.61 -1.56 -0.20
N ILE A 365 -15.33 -1.44 0.21
CA ILE A 365 -14.24 -2.25 -0.35
C ILE A 365 -14.53 -3.75 -0.18
N VAL A 366 -14.89 -4.17 1.03
CA VAL A 366 -15.15 -5.58 1.35
C VAL A 366 -16.40 -6.07 0.65
N SER A 367 -17.47 -5.28 0.60
CA SER A 367 -18.73 -5.66 -0.04
C SER A 367 -18.57 -5.87 -1.54
N VAL A 368 -17.86 -4.97 -2.23
CA VAL A 368 -17.57 -5.14 -3.68
C VAL A 368 -16.79 -6.43 -3.91
N THR A 369 -15.80 -6.72 -3.06
CA THR A 369 -15.01 -7.96 -3.14
C THR A 369 -15.90 -9.19 -2.89
N ALA A 370 -16.73 -9.15 -1.84
CA ALA A 370 -17.64 -10.24 -1.47
C ALA A 370 -18.67 -10.56 -2.56
N SER A 371 -19.12 -9.55 -3.32
CA SER A 371 -20.05 -9.71 -4.43
C SER A 371 -19.41 -10.12 -5.76
N SER A 372 -18.11 -10.44 -5.76
CA SER A 372 -17.45 -11.04 -6.93
C SER A 372 -18.08 -12.39 -7.30
N ASP A 373 -17.97 -12.78 -8.57
CA ASP A 373 -18.51 -14.06 -9.08
C ASP A 373 -17.93 -15.27 -8.31
N ARG A 374 -16.72 -15.17 -7.74
CA ARG A 374 -16.06 -16.28 -7.04
C ARG A 374 -16.52 -16.42 -5.59
N LEU A 375 -16.74 -15.30 -4.90
CA LEU A 375 -17.23 -15.31 -3.53
C LEU A 375 -18.75 -15.52 -3.48
N ALA A 376 -19.48 -15.05 -4.49
CA ALA A 376 -20.93 -15.23 -4.65
C ALA A 376 -21.68 -14.87 -3.36
N MET A 377 -21.43 -13.66 -2.86
CA MET A 377 -22.12 -13.05 -1.71
C MET A 377 -22.79 -11.75 -2.13
N GLU A 378 -23.58 -11.79 -3.20
CA GLU A 378 -24.26 -10.61 -3.78
C GLU A 378 -25.24 -9.96 -2.79
N ASP A 379 -25.94 -10.77 -1.98
CA ASP A 379 -26.88 -10.30 -0.95
C ASP A 379 -26.22 -9.35 0.06
N LYS A 380 -24.91 -9.49 0.30
CA LYS A 380 -24.17 -8.64 1.23
C LYS A 380 -24.06 -7.20 0.75
N LEU A 381 -23.93 -6.95 -0.55
CA LEU A 381 -23.90 -5.58 -1.07
C LEU A 381 -25.29 -4.92 -1.02
N ALA A 382 -26.36 -5.70 -1.26
CA ALA A 382 -27.72 -5.22 -1.05
C ALA A 382 -27.97 -4.88 0.44
N GLU A 383 -27.51 -5.72 1.36
CA GLU A 383 -27.54 -5.47 2.82
C GLU A 383 -26.84 -4.14 3.17
N VAL A 384 -25.65 -3.93 2.62
CA VAL A 384 -24.84 -2.72 2.85
C VAL A 384 -25.53 -1.46 2.33
N ILE A 385 -26.11 -1.51 1.14
CA ILE A 385 -26.87 -0.38 0.56
C ILE A 385 -28.16 -0.10 1.35
N GLY A 386 -28.77 -1.14 1.93
CA GLY A 386 -29.93 -0.99 2.82
C GLY A 386 -29.58 -0.39 4.18
N LYS A 387 -28.47 -0.83 4.80
CA LYS A 387 -28.02 -0.40 6.13
C LYS A 387 -27.35 0.98 6.10
N ILE A 388 -26.43 1.18 5.17
CA ILE A 388 -25.74 2.46 5.02
C ILE A 388 -26.57 3.31 4.08
N LYS A 389 -26.94 4.54 4.51
CA LYS A 389 -27.58 5.55 3.65
C LYS A 389 -26.59 6.08 2.60
N THR A 390 -26.01 5.20 1.79
CA THR A 390 -25.17 5.54 0.63
C THR A 390 -26.00 6.25 -0.43
N THR A 391 -27.29 5.93 -0.51
CA THR A 391 -28.28 6.57 -1.36
C THR A 391 -28.53 8.02 -0.92
N GLY A 392 -28.12 8.96 -1.77
CA GLY A 392 -28.19 10.40 -1.50
C GLY A 392 -26.84 11.04 -1.12
N ASN A 393 -25.78 10.25 -0.92
CA ASN A 393 -24.42 10.76 -0.87
C ASN A 393 -23.72 10.53 -2.23
N ASP A 394 -23.54 11.61 -2.97
CA ASP A 394 -22.97 11.60 -4.33
C ASP A 394 -21.56 10.98 -4.41
N PHE A 395 -20.75 11.07 -3.34
CA PHE A 395 -19.41 10.46 -3.32
C PHE A 395 -19.51 8.93 -3.36
N TYR A 396 -20.26 8.35 -2.41
CA TYR A 396 -20.40 6.90 -2.29
C TYR A 396 -21.22 6.30 -3.42
N SER A 397 -22.22 7.03 -3.93
CA SER A 397 -22.99 6.61 -5.10
C SER A 397 -22.09 6.50 -6.34
N LYS A 398 -21.19 7.47 -6.58
CA LYS A 398 -20.22 7.41 -7.69
C LYS A 398 -19.16 6.33 -7.50
N LEU A 399 -18.66 6.16 -6.28
CA LEU A 399 -17.71 5.10 -5.95
C LEU A 399 -18.33 3.72 -6.21
N LEU A 400 -19.55 3.47 -5.71
CA LEU A 400 -20.28 2.24 -5.93
C LEU A 400 -20.57 2.02 -7.41
N GLU A 401 -21.09 3.03 -8.10
CA GLU A 401 -21.31 2.98 -9.55
C GLU A 401 -20.06 2.52 -10.30
N SER A 402 -18.93 3.19 -10.06
CA SER A 402 -17.69 2.88 -10.75
C SER A 402 -17.10 1.53 -10.34
N SER A 403 -17.22 1.15 -9.06
CA SER A 403 -16.77 -0.15 -8.57
C SER A 403 -17.59 -1.29 -9.18
N ILE A 404 -18.91 -1.15 -9.29
CA ILE A 404 -19.78 -2.14 -9.92
C ILE A 404 -19.46 -2.27 -11.41
N ASP A 405 -19.30 -1.14 -12.12
CA ASP A 405 -19.01 -1.16 -13.56
C ASP A 405 -17.67 -1.86 -13.85
N ASN A 406 -16.62 -1.51 -13.10
CA ASN A 406 -15.28 -2.01 -13.36
C ASN A 406 -15.03 -3.40 -12.73
N LEU A 407 -15.57 -3.67 -11.55
CA LEU A 407 -15.16 -4.81 -10.71
C LEU A 407 -16.31 -5.72 -10.25
N GLY A 408 -17.56 -5.31 -10.44
CA GLY A 408 -18.73 -6.08 -10.03
C GLY A 408 -18.91 -7.37 -10.82
N SER A 409 -19.67 -8.32 -10.26
CA SER A 409 -20.14 -9.51 -10.99
C SER A 409 -21.07 -9.14 -12.15
N LYS A 410 -21.29 -10.08 -13.07
CA LYS A 410 -22.27 -9.89 -14.16
C LYS A 410 -23.66 -9.61 -13.61
N GLU A 411 -24.03 -10.31 -12.54
CA GLU A 411 -25.34 -10.15 -11.91
C GLU A 411 -25.46 -8.80 -11.21
N LEU A 412 -24.42 -8.38 -10.47
CA LEU A 412 -24.40 -7.09 -9.81
C LEU A 412 -24.51 -5.92 -10.79
N ARG A 413 -23.88 -6.02 -11.97
CA ARG A 413 -24.03 -5.01 -13.04
C ARG A 413 -25.48 -4.89 -13.54
N LYS A 414 -26.26 -5.99 -13.55
CA LYS A 414 -27.69 -5.92 -13.90
C LYS A 414 -28.50 -5.22 -12.82
N GLN A 415 -28.19 -5.51 -11.56
CA GLN A 415 -28.89 -4.95 -10.39
C GLN A 415 -28.45 -3.51 -10.06
N LYS A 416 -27.34 -3.03 -10.64
CA LYS A 416 -26.74 -1.70 -10.42
C LYS A 416 -27.77 -0.56 -10.34
N ASN A 417 -28.69 -0.47 -11.30
CA ASN A 417 -29.65 0.63 -11.36
C ASN A 417 -30.67 0.58 -10.22
N GLU A 418 -31.06 -0.62 -9.79
CA GLU A 418 -31.98 -0.83 -8.66
C GLU A 418 -31.29 -0.51 -7.34
N LEU A 419 -30.03 -0.93 -7.20
CA LEU A 419 -29.19 -0.71 -6.02
C LEU A 419 -28.83 0.77 -5.82
N LEU A 420 -28.44 1.48 -6.87
CA LEU A 420 -28.03 2.89 -6.79
C LEU A 420 -29.20 3.88 -6.76
N ARG A 421 -30.39 3.47 -7.22
CA ARG A 421 -31.57 4.34 -7.32
C ARG A 421 -32.84 3.58 -6.90
N PRO A 422 -32.96 3.16 -5.63
CA PRO A 422 -34.11 2.37 -5.17
C PRO A 422 -35.43 3.14 -5.30
N ASN A 423 -35.40 4.47 -5.28
CA ASN A 423 -36.54 5.33 -5.52
C ASN A 423 -36.42 5.99 -6.90
N LYS A 424 -37.02 5.40 -7.95
CA LYS A 424 -37.51 6.20 -9.07
C LYS A 424 -38.56 7.17 -8.51
N VAL A 425 -38.12 8.38 -8.18
CA VAL A 425 -38.99 9.55 -8.20
C VAL A 425 -39.72 9.48 -9.54
N ARG A 426 -41.03 9.25 -9.50
CA ARG A 426 -41.92 9.51 -10.63
C ARG A 426 -41.47 10.85 -11.19
N LYS A 427 -41.13 10.92 -12.48
CA LYS A 427 -40.88 12.19 -13.17
C LYS A 427 -42.11 13.08 -12.92
N THR A 428 -42.08 13.90 -11.88
CA THR A 428 -42.92 15.08 -11.80
C THR A 428 -42.12 16.13 -12.57
N GLU A 429 -42.68 16.48 -13.73
CA GLU A 429 -42.29 17.65 -14.48
C GLU A 429 -42.27 18.85 -13.52
N ASN A 430 -41.07 19.34 -13.19
CA ASN A 430 -40.72 20.68 -12.69
C ASN A 430 -39.58 20.64 -11.65
N HIS A 431 -38.35 20.34 -12.09
CA HIS A 431 -37.16 21.14 -11.76
C HIS A 431 -35.89 20.59 -12.45
N PRO A 432 -35.44 21.18 -13.57
CA PRO A 432 -34.28 20.66 -14.31
C PRO A 432 -32.90 21.04 -13.75
N TYR A 433 -32.80 21.78 -12.62
CA TYR A 433 -31.57 22.51 -12.30
C TYR A 433 -30.97 22.37 -10.88
N PHE A 434 -31.59 21.64 -9.94
CA PHE A 434 -31.06 21.58 -8.56
C PHE A 434 -30.09 20.42 -8.26
N ILE A 435 -30.14 19.30 -9.00
CA ILE A 435 -29.28 18.12 -8.72
C ILE A 435 -27.89 18.22 -9.40
N LYS A 436 -27.74 19.04 -10.46
CA LYS A 436 -26.47 19.11 -11.22
C LYS A 436 -25.28 19.68 -10.42
N LYS A 437 -25.54 20.61 -9.50
CA LYS A 437 -24.48 21.45 -8.91
C LYS A 437 -23.60 20.71 -7.90
N GLU A 438 -24.12 19.73 -7.17
CA GLU A 438 -23.35 18.90 -6.23
C GLU A 438 -22.53 17.82 -6.96
N LEU A 439 -23.10 17.23 -8.03
CA LEU A 439 -22.37 16.29 -8.87
C LEU A 439 -21.14 16.92 -9.54
N ASP A 440 -21.21 18.18 -9.97
CA ASP A 440 -20.10 18.91 -10.60
C ASP A 440 -18.89 19.08 -9.67
N VAL A 441 -19.11 19.10 -8.35
CA VAL A 441 -18.05 19.21 -7.35
C VAL A 441 -17.19 17.94 -7.35
N TYR A 442 -17.81 16.76 -7.32
CA TYR A 442 -17.11 15.48 -7.28
C TYR A 442 -16.47 15.06 -8.62
N VAL A 443 -16.59 15.88 -9.67
CA VAL A 443 -15.85 15.76 -10.93
C VAL A 443 -14.57 16.60 -10.92
N GLN A 444 -14.45 17.54 -9.97
CA GLN A 444 -13.24 18.36 -9.85
C GLN A 444 -12.03 17.50 -9.44
N PRO A 445 -10.81 17.87 -9.90
CA PRO A 445 -9.59 17.21 -9.47
C PRO A 445 -9.44 17.18 -7.95
N ALA A 446 -8.88 16.11 -7.40
CA ALA A 446 -8.66 15.93 -5.97
C ALA A 446 -7.89 17.09 -5.35
N SER A 447 -6.96 17.70 -6.09
CA SER A 447 -6.17 18.86 -5.67
C SER A 447 -6.99 20.13 -5.35
N ARG A 448 -8.28 20.17 -5.71
CA ARG A 448 -9.21 21.26 -5.35
C ARG A 448 -10.06 20.95 -4.12
N LEU A 449 -10.21 19.67 -3.78
CA LEU A 449 -11.13 19.19 -2.74
C LEU A 449 -10.40 18.72 -1.48
N ARG A 450 -9.11 18.37 -1.61
CA ARG A 450 -8.25 17.92 -0.51
C ARG A 450 -8.22 18.95 0.63
N PHE A 451 -8.27 18.46 1.87
CA PHE A 451 -8.38 19.28 3.09
C PHE A 451 -9.67 20.13 3.20
N GLY A 452 -10.61 19.97 2.28
CA GLY A 452 -11.91 20.62 2.32
C GLY A 452 -13.01 19.68 2.83
N LYS A 453 -14.24 20.21 2.93
CA LYS A 453 -15.42 19.48 3.45
C LYS A 453 -15.79 18.17 2.72
N TYR A 454 -15.23 17.95 1.53
CA TYR A 454 -15.48 16.78 0.69
C TYR A 454 -14.40 15.70 0.85
N ASP A 455 -13.28 16.00 1.51
CA ASP A 455 -12.19 15.08 1.78
C ASP A 455 -12.40 14.37 3.13
N LYS A 456 -13.38 13.47 3.18
CA LYS A 456 -13.88 12.89 4.44
C LYS A 456 -13.19 11.59 4.87
N ILE A 457 -12.65 10.83 3.92
CA ILE A 457 -11.94 9.58 4.21
C ILE A 457 -10.48 9.93 4.48
N ILE A 458 -10.05 9.76 5.73
CA ILE A 458 -8.76 10.19 6.25
C ILE A 458 -8.27 9.17 7.29
N PRO A 459 -6.98 8.82 7.33
CA PRO A 459 -6.52 7.77 8.25
C PRO A 459 -6.72 8.13 9.72
N ASP A 460 -7.19 7.17 10.54
CA ASP A 460 -7.30 7.37 11.98
C ASP A 460 -5.95 7.15 12.65
N ARG A 461 -5.25 8.26 12.92
CA ARG A 461 -3.92 8.25 13.52
C ARG A 461 -3.96 8.79 14.93
N ARG A 462 -3.08 8.25 15.77
CA ARG A 462 -2.92 8.66 17.18
C ARG A 462 -2.65 10.17 17.31
N VAL A 463 -1.86 10.74 16.39
CA VAL A 463 -1.47 12.14 16.43
C VAL A 463 -2.19 12.92 15.33
N LYS A 464 -2.81 14.04 15.72
CA LYS A 464 -3.66 14.87 14.87
C LYS A 464 -3.13 16.30 14.86
N LEU A 465 -2.71 16.76 13.70
CA LEU A 465 -2.30 18.13 13.48
C LEU A 465 -3.50 18.94 12.98
N PHE A 466 -3.68 20.12 13.54
CA PHE A 466 -4.60 21.12 13.01
C PHE A 466 -3.82 22.37 12.61
N VAL A 467 -4.06 22.85 11.40
CA VAL A 467 -3.41 24.04 10.86
C VAL A 467 -4.42 25.09 10.44
N GLU A 468 -3.94 26.31 10.20
CA GLU A 468 -4.77 27.44 9.82
C GLU A 468 -5.40 27.24 8.44
N GLY A 469 -4.59 26.87 7.43
CA GLY A 469 -5.04 26.77 6.05
C GLY A 469 -4.59 25.50 5.29
N PRO A 470 -5.21 25.21 4.13
CA PRO A 470 -4.80 24.10 3.27
C PRO A 470 -3.38 24.22 2.71
N SER A 471 -2.85 25.44 2.55
CA SER A 471 -1.45 25.68 2.13
C SER A 471 -0.48 25.04 3.10
N ASP A 472 -0.71 25.26 4.39
CA ASP A 472 0.17 24.85 5.48
C ASP A 472 0.15 23.32 5.59
N ALA A 473 -1.05 22.73 5.46
CA ALA A 473 -1.21 21.28 5.44
C ALA A 473 -0.42 20.63 4.28
N ILE A 474 -0.48 21.21 3.08
CA ILE A 474 0.28 20.73 1.92
C ILE A 474 1.79 20.84 2.17
N LEU A 475 2.26 21.97 2.68
CA LEU A 475 3.68 22.21 2.90
C LEU A 475 4.26 21.28 3.97
N ILE A 476 3.61 21.17 5.12
CA ILE A 476 4.04 20.32 6.25
C ILE A 476 4.05 18.85 5.82
N GLU A 477 2.99 18.37 5.17
CA GLU A 477 2.91 16.97 4.74
C GLU A 477 3.92 16.65 3.64
N HIS A 478 4.16 17.56 2.70
CA HIS A 478 5.14 17.37 1.64
C HIS A 478 6.58 17.39 2.17
N ALA A 479 6.92 18.39 2.97
CA ALA A 479 8.24 18.52 3.59
C ALA A 479 8.60 17.29 4.42
N TYR A 480 7.67 16.76 5.22
CA TYR A 480 7.88 15.55 6.01
C TYR A 480 8.25 14.36 5.12
N THR A 481 7.49 14.12 4.05
CA THR A 481 7.75 12.99 3.15
C THR A 481 9.05 13.13 2.38
N VAL A 482 9.44 14.34 1.97
CA VAL A 482 10.74 14.57 1.32
C VAL A 482 11.90 14.32 2.29
N LEU A 483 11.76 14.78 3.54
CA LEU A 483 12.81 14.69 4.56
C LEU A 483 12.95 13.33 5.25
N THR A 484 11.94 12.45 5.15
CA THR A 484 11.97 11.13 5.79
C THR A 484 11.87 9.98 4.79
N GLY A 485 11.29 10.20 3.61
CA GLY A 485 10.88 9.13 2.70
C GLY A 485 9.63 8.37 3.15
N HIS A 486 9.05 8.73 4.30
CA HIS A 486 7.90 8.08 4.89
C HIS A 486 6.62 8.92 4.76
N ILE A 487 5.50 8.26 4.91
CA ILE A 487 4.21 8.89 5.15
C ILE A 487 4.20 9.34 6.62
N PRO A 488 3.68 10.53 6.94
CA PRO A 488 3.63 11.00 8.32
C PRO A 488 2.96 10.00 9.26
N TYR A 489 3.39 9.91 10.52
CA TYR A 489 2.68 9.10 11.53
C TYR A 489 1.45 9.83 12.11
N TRP A 490 1.32 11.13 11.81
CA TRP A 490 0.21 11.99 12.19
C TRP A 490 -0.76 12.22 11.02
N GLU A 491 -2.02 12.46 11.30
CA GLU A 491 -2.95 13.04 10.30
C GLU A 491 -2.93 14.58 10.41
N ILE A 492 -3.29 15.28 9.34
CA ILE A 492 -3.36 16.75 9.32
C ILE A 492 -4.69 17.23 8.77
N ARG A 493 -5.30 18.17 9.49
CA ARG A 493 -6.61 18.76 9.19
C ARG A 493 -6.51 20.29 9.22
N VAL A 494 -7.44 20.94 8.55
CA VAL A 494 -7.60 22.40 8.60
C VAL A 494 -8.67 22.72 9.64
N GLY A 495 -8.45 23.77 10.44
CA GLY A 495 -9.34 24.17 11.54
C GLY A 495 -10.79 24.38 11.11
N ASP A 496 -11.01 24.94 9.91
CA ASP A 496 -12.31 24.99 9.23
C ASP A 496 -12.16 24.63 7.74
N PRO A 497 -12.74 23.49 7.29
CA PRO A 497 -12.66 23.01 5.91
C PRO A 497 -13.33 23.90 4.85
N THR A 498 -14.02 24.98 5.25
CA THR A 498 -14.66 25.95 4.35
C THR A 498 -13.81 27.20 4.10
N GLY A 499 -12.67 27.35 4.77
CA GLY A 499 -11.73 28.47 4.60
C GLY A 499 -11.38 29.18 5.91
N GLY A 500 -11.01 28.41 6.93
CA GLY A 500 -10.60 28.97 8.22
C GLY A 500 -9.22 29.62 8.21
N GLY A 501 -8.97 30.41 9.25
CA GLY A 501 -7.64 30.86 9.67
C GLY A 501 -7.44 30.58 11.17
N ALA A 502 -6.46 31.23 11.80
CA ALA A 502 -6.13 31.08 13.22
C ALA A 502 -7.34 31.02 14.19
N ASN A 503 -8.38 31.84 13.97
CA ASN A 503 -9.56 31.87 14.86
C ASN A 503 -10.35 30.55 14.82
N SER A 504 -10.55 30.00 13.62
CA SER A 504 -11.25 28.72 13.45
C SER A 504 -10.44 27.58 14.07
N LEU A 505 -9.12 27.58 13.89
CA LEU A 505 -8.21 26.65 14.55
C LEU A 505 -8.35 26.72 16.09
N ALA A 506 -8.31 27.91 16.67
CA ALA A 506 -8.43 28.08 18.13
C ALA A 506 -9.80 27.64 18.66
N LYS A 507 -10.89 27.87 17.92
CA LYS A 507 -12.23 27.34 18.26
C LYS A 507 -12.24 25.81 18.26
N THR A 508 -11.72 25.19 17.21
CA THR A 508 -11.63 23.73 17.09
C THR A 508 -10.84 23.11 18.26
N LEU A 509 -9.73 23.72 18.68
CA LEU A 509 -8.98 23.25 19.86
C LEU A 509 -9.76 23.41 21.19
N ASN A 510 -10.55 24.48 21.31
CA ASN A 510 -11.37 24.73 22.51
C ASN A 510 -12.53 23.73 22.65
N GLU A 511 -13.08 23.28 21.52
CA GLU A 511 -14.22 22.37 21.41
C GLU A 511 -13.80 20.89 21.31
N GLY A 512 -12.58 20.60 20.85
CA GLY A 512 -12.08 19.28 20.45
C GLY A 512 -11.93 18.21 21.54
N LEU A 513 -12.55 18.37 22.71
CA LEU A 513 -12.55 17.36 23.79
C LEU A 513 -13.53 16.22 23.53
N ALA A 514 -14.64 16.47 22.82
CA ALA A 514 -15.76 15.54 22.75
C ALA A 514 -15.47 14.21 22.01
N PHE A 515 -14.32 14.09 21.34
CA PHE A 515 -14.03 12.98 20.41
C PHE A 515 -12.61 12.40 20.53
N LEU A 516 -11.89 12.70 21.61
CA LEU A 516 -10.55 12.15 21.81
C LEU A 516 -10.61 10.88 22.65
N GLU A 517 -10.07 9.81 22.09
CA GLU A 517 -9.73 8.63 22.88
C GLU A 517 -8.54 8.98 23.80
N ASP A 518 -8.41 8.28 24.94
CA ASP A 518 -7.48 8.62 26.02
C ASP A 518 -6.01 8.75 25.57
N ASN A 519 -5.61 8.07 24.48
CA ASN A 519 -4.25 8.06 23.96
C ASN A 519 -3.99 9.03 22.78
N GLN A 520 -5.02 9.72 22.27
CA GLN A 520 -4.91 10.60 21.11
C GLN A 520 -4.27 11.94 21.48
N ILE A 521 -3.43 12.44 20.59
CA ILE A 521 -2.69 13.70 20.76
C ILE A 521 -3.14 14.67 19.67
N VAL A 522 -3.54 15.87 20.07
CA VAL A 522 -3.92 16.95 19.15
C VAL A 522 -2.94 18.09 19.27
N ILE A 523 -2.42 18.58 18.15
CA ILE A 523 -1.50 19.71 18.10
C ILE A 523 -2.05 20.72 17.08
N GLY A 524 -2.50 21.87 17.54
CA GLY A 524 -2.84 22.99 16.66
C GLY A 524 -1.63 23.90 16.47
N ILE A 525 -1.31 24.19 15.21
CA ILE A 525 -0.13 24.94 14.79
C ILE A 525 -0.58 26.30 14.26
N PHE A 526 -0.09 27.36 14.91
CA PHE A 526 -0.39 28.76 14.60
C PHE A 526 0.84 29.43 13.99
N ASP A 527 0.61 30.25 12.96
CA ASP A 527 1.63 31.15 12.44
C ASP A 527 2.04 32.15 13.55
N ASN A 528 3.30 32.58 13.52
CA ASN A 528 3.82 33.58 14.44
C ASN A 528 3.74 34.97 13.79
N ASP A 529 2.50 35.39 13.55
CA ASP A 529 2.15 36.64 12.88
C ASP A 529 0.95 37.36 13.54
N ARG A 530 0.49 38.45 12.92
CA ARG A 530 -0.67 39.24 13.37
C ARG A 530 -1.97 38.44 13.45
N GLY A 531 -2.09 37.31 12.75
CA GLY A 531 -3.27 36.45 12.74
C GLY A 531 -3.21 35.37 13.83
N GLY A 532 -2.09 34.64 13.91
CA GLY A 532 -1.93 33.50 14.80
C GLY A 532 -1.72 33.87 16.27
N ILE A 533 -0.90 34.89 16.56
CA ILE A 533 -0.53 35.24 17.94
C ILE A 533 -1.75 35.64 18.80
N PRO A 534 -2.68 36.50 18.34
CA PRO A 534 -3.84 36.87 19.15
C PRO A 534 -4.74 35.69 19.50
N GLU A 535 -4.89 34.74 18.57
CA GLU A 535 -5.73 33.55 18.76
C GLU A 535 -5.06 32.54 19.70
N PHE A 536 -3.75 32.34 19.57
CA PHE A 536 -2.97 31.52 20.49
C PHE A 536 -2.94 32.11 21.91
N LYS A 537 -2.67 33.41 22.07
CA LYS A 537 -2.57 34.05 23.38
C LYS A 537 -3.94 34.28 24.03
N GLY A 538 -4.93 34.73 23.26
CA GLY A 538 -6.25 35.13 23.76
C GLY A 538 -7.32 34.04 23.66
N THR A 539 -7.59 33.53 22.46
CA THR A 539 -8.70 32.59 22.21
C THR A 539 -8.48 31.23 22.84
N LEU A 540 -7.23 30.76 22.94
CA LEU A 540 -6.87 29.67 23.84
C LEU A 540 -6.83 30.19 25.29
N LYS A 541 -8.02 30.29 25.89
CA LYS A 541 -8.25 30.90 27.20
C LYS A 541 -7.47 30.18 28.30
N GLU A 542 -6.90 30.96 29.22
CA GLU A 542 -6.20 30.46 30.42
C GLU A 542 -7.07 29.58 31.33
N SER A 543 -8.39 29.70 31.23
CA SER A 543 -9.30 28.80 31.95
C SER A 543 -9.13 27.35 31.51
N LYS A 544 -8.84 27.10 30.24
CA LYS A 544 -8.71 25.75 29.64
C LYS A 544 -7.27 25.35 29.35
N PHE A 545 -6.37 26.29 29.10
CA PHE A 545 -5.01 26.04 28.64
C PHE A 545 -3.98 26.72 29.54
N ASP A 546 -2.92 26.00 29.86
CA ASP A 546 -1.75 26.52 30.58
C ASP A 546 -0.52 26.49 29.68
N TYR A 547 0.42 27.41 29.88
CA TYR A 547 1.72 27.31 29.24
C TYR A 547 2.44 26.06 29.72
N GLN A 548 3.05 25.32 28.80
CA GLN A 548 3.89 24.19 29.17
C GLN A 548 5.15 24.74 29.87
N ASN A 549 5.52 24.16 31.02
CA ASN A 549 6.64 24.64 31.85
C ASN A 549 7.88 25.00 31.01
N GLY A 550 8.25 26.27 30.99
CA GLY A 550 9.43 26.79 30.27
C GLY A 550 9.22 27.10 28.79
N TYR A 551 8.04 26.90 28.22
CA TYR A 551 7.75 27.11 26.80
C TYR A 551 6.63 28.16 26.59
N MET A 552 7.03 29.41 26.31
CA MET A 552 6.07 30.50 26.00
C MET A 552 5.38 30.35 24.64
N ARG A 553 5.86 29.42 23.79
CA ARG A 553 5.28 29.13 22.47
C ARG A 553 4.30 27.96 22.48
N ILE A 554 4.10 27.28 23.63
CA ILE A 554 3.29 26.07 23.74
C ILE A 554 2.31 26.19 24.89
N LYS A 555 1.04 25.97 24.57
CA LYS A 555 -0.05 25.85 25.55
C LYS A 555 -0.56 24.42 25.54
N LYS A 556 -0.65 23.80 26.71
CA LYS A 556 -1.30 22.50 26.91
C LYS A 556 -2.67 22.72 27.54
N ARG A 557 -3.69 22.03 27.04
CA ARG A 557 -5.00 22.01 27.69
C ARG A 557 -4.91 21.26 29.03
N LYS A 558 -5.65 21.73 30.03
CA LYS A 558 -5.73 21.09 31.36
C LYS A 558 -6.28 19.66 31.30
N GLU A 559 -7.16 19.40 30.35
CA GLU A 559 -7.82 18.10 30.11
C GLU A 559 -7.42 17.56 28.74
N GLY A 560 -7.05 16.27 28.70
CA GLY A 560 -6.60 15.59 27.48
C GLY A 560 -5.21 16.00 26.99
N ASN A 561 -4.78 15.39 25.87
CA ASN A 561 -3.49 15.68 25.23
C ASN A 561 -3.66 16.65 24.06
N ILE A 562 -4.23 17.83 24.33
CA ILE A 562 -4.43 18.88 23.34
C ILE A 562 -3.40 20.00 23.56
N TYR A 563 -2.70 20.36 22.50
CA TYR A 563 -1.65 21.38 22.48
C TYR A 563 -1.97 22.45 21.44
N GLY A 564 -1.71 23.71 21.80
CA GLY A 564 -1.53 24.79 20.85
C GLY A 564 -0.04 25.13 20.78
N MET A 565 0.48 25.40 19.59
CA MET A 565 1.88 25.73 19.35
C MET A 565 1.99 26.89 18.34
N LEU A 566 2.71 27.94 18.72
CA LEU A 566 3.22 28.91 17.75
C LEU A 566 4.43 28.31 17.03
N LEU A 567 4.54 28.55 15.73
CA LEU A 567 5.64 28.03 14.91
C LEU A 567 7.01 28.29 15.56
N PRO A 568 7.87 27.26 15.71
CA PRO A 568 9.22 27.43 16.24
C PRO A 568 10.12 28.15 15.22
N ILE A 569 10.63 29.32 15.61
CA ILE A 569 11.50 30.11 14.73
C ILE A 569 12.94 29.59 14.80
N PRO A 570 13.60 29.29 13.66
CA PRO A 570 15.02 28.90 13.63
C PRO A 570 15.96 29.93 14.29
N GLU A 571 17.10 29.50 14.82
CA GLU A 571 18.08 30.40 15.47
C GLU A 571 18.58 31.51 14.54
N ASN A 572 18.79 31.18 13.26
CA ASN A 572 19.19 32.15 12.24
C ASN A 572 18.06 33.08 11.79
N MET A 573 16.84 32.95 12.32
CA MET A 573 15.66 33.76 11.96
C MET A 573 15.04 34.47 13.18
N GLN A 574 15.73 34.52 14.33
CA GLN A 574 15.21 35.15 15.56
C GLN A 574 14.88 36.65 15.39
N PHE A 575 15.40 37.31 14.35
CA PHE A 575 15.05 38.68 13.99
C PHE A 575 13.58 38.87 13.58
N TYR A 576 12.82 37.79 13.35
CA TYR A 576 11.37 37.82 13.16
C TYR A 576 10.57 37.98 14.48
N ILE A 577 11.23 37.94 15.65
CA ILE A 577 10.60 38.07 16.96
C ILE A 577 10.72 39.51 17.46
N HIS A 578 9.59 40.17 17.64
CA HIS A 578 9.48 41.51 18.20
C HIS A 578 8.66 41.54 19.48
N ASN A 579 8.94 42.53 20.33
CA ASN A 579 8.19 42.77 21.57
C ASN A 579 6.73 43.16 21.31
N ASN A 580 6.49 43.84 20.20
CA ASN A 580 5.13 44.14 19.74
C ASN A 580 4.68 42.97 18.87
N ASP A 581 3.67 42.23 19.33
CA ASP A 581 3.12 41.08 18.60
C ASP A 581 2.65 41.45 17.18
N ASN A 582 2.26 42.71 16.96
CA ASN A 582 1.88 43.18 15.63
C ASN A 582 3.07 43.26 14.66
N ASP A 583 4.31 43.25 15.13
CA ASP A 583 5.48 43.38 14.27
C ASP A 583 6.07 42.02 13.90
N ASN A 584 5.43 40.91 14.30
CA ASN A 584 5.79 39.55 13.92
C ASN A 584 5.12 39.15 12.60
N TYR A 585 5.86 38.45 11.75
CA TYR A 585 5.44 38.07 10.38
C TYR A 585 5.81 36.64 9.99
N PHE A 586 6.26 35.80 10.93
CA PHE A 586 6.77 34.47 10.60
C PHE A 586 5.62 33.48 10.38
N SER A 587 5.65 32.80 9.24
CA SER A 587 4.63 31.86 8.78
C SER A 587 5.26 30.58 8.24
N ILE A 588 4.45 29.55 7.99
CA ILE A 588 4.93 28.25 7.54
C ILE A 588 5.83 28.29 6.29
N GLU A 589 5.59 29.21 5.35
CA GLU A 589 6.38 29.30 4.12
C GLU A 589 7.80 29.79 4.38
N HIS A 590 8.06 30.48 5.49
CA HIS A 590 9.40 31.00 5.83
C HIS A 590 10.41 29.89 6.17
N TYR A 591 9.99 28.65 6.36
CA TYR A 591 10.91 27.51 6.44
C TYR A 591 11.56 27.17 5.10
N LEU A 592 11.05 27.69 3.98
CA LEU A 592 11.70 27.59 2.67
C LEU A 592 12.80 28.66 2.53
N PRO A 593 13.88 28.39 1.77
CA PRO A 593 14.95 29.35 1.53
C PRO A 593 14.46 30.67 0.95
N TYR A 594 15.09 31.77 1.38
CA TYR A 594 14.77 33.13 0.94
C TYR A 594 14.83 33.28 -0.59
N GLU A 595 15.87 32.74 -1.22
CA GLU A 595 16.08 32.80 -2.67
C GLU A 595 14.90 32.15 -3.40
N PHE A 596 14.44 31.00 -2.92
CA PHE A 596 13.31 30.27 -3.49
C PHE A 596 12.00 31.05 -3.35
N LEU A 597 11.75 31.66 -2.18
CA LEU A 597 10.57 32.51 -1.95
C LEU A 597 10.61 33.77 -2.85
N ASN A 598 11.78 34.38 -3.01
CA ASN A 598 11.99 35.57 -3.82
C ASN A 598 11.79 35.30 -5.32
N GLU A 599 12.38 34.21 -5.85
CA GLU A 599 12.21 33.78 -7.25
C GLU A 599 10.74 33.53 -7.60
N ASN A 600 9.97 32.98 -6.65
CA ASN A 600 8.54 32.73 -6.81
C ASN A 600 7.65 33.94 -6.45
N LYS A 601 8.23 35.11 -6.17
CA LYS A 601 7.54 36.37 -5.86
C LYS A 601 6.58 36.28 -4.66
N MET A 602 6.97 35.49 -3.65
CA MET A 602 6.18 35.28 -2.44
C MET A 602 6.48 36.28 -1.32
N LEU A 603 7.48 37.15 -1.48
CA LEU A 603 7.91 38.09 -0.44
C LEU A 603 7.36 39.50 -0.67
N GLU A 604 6.83 40.11 0.39
CA GLU A 604 6.40 41.50 0.47
C GLU A 604 7.25 42.24 1.52
N LYS A 605 7.75 43.44 1.18
CA LYS A 605 8.57 44.24 2.11
C LYS A 605 7.70 44.77 3.25
N THR A 606 8.23 44.73 4.46
CA THR A 606 7.59 45.35 5.64
C THR A 606 8.19 46.73 5.94
N ALA A 607 7.64 47.43 6.93
CA ALA A 607 8.21 48.67 7.44
C ALA A 607 9.54 48.45 8.20
N ILE A 608 9.85 47.20 8.55
CA ILE A 608 11.05 46.82 9.28
C ILE A 608 12.09 46.33 8.26
N GLN A 609 13.31 46.84 8.38
CA GLN A 609 14.39 46.47 7.48
C GLN A 609 14.71 44.98 7.60
N ASP A 610 14.95 44.33 6.45
CA ASP A 610 15.30 42.90 6.33
C ASP A 610 14.23 41.91 6.81
N ILE A 611 13.01 42.39 7.07
CA ILE A 611 11.85 41.55 7.40
C ILE A 611 10.84 41.58 6.26
N TYR A 612 10.47 40.36 5.84
CA TYR A 612 9.55 40.14 4.74
C TYR A 612 8.30 39.43 5.25
N LYS A 613 7.16 39.83 4.72
CA LYS A 613 5.88 39.15 4.92
C LYS A 613 5.61 38.24 3.72
N ILE A 614 4.97 37.10 3.95
CA ILE A 614 4.45 36.28 2.84
C ILE A 614 3.26 36.98 2.19
N LYS A 615 3.35 37.12 0.87
CA LYS A 615 2.31 37.69 0.05
C LYS A 615 1.06 36.82 0.11
N ASP A 616 -0.05 37.42 0.51
CA ASP A 616 -1.34 36.76 0.66
C ASP A 616 -2.42 37.44 -0.19
N SER A 617 -2.26 37.35 -1.51
CA SER A 617 -3.24 37.90 -2.47
C SER A 617 -4.01 36.78 -3.16
N GLY A 618 -5.29 36.58 -2.80
CA GLY A 618 -6.17 35.61 -3.44
C GLY A 618 -5.70 34.15 -3.24
N SER A 619 -5.65 33.36 -4.31
CA SER A 619 -5.22 31.94 -4.27
C SER A 619 -3.69 31.74 -4.37
N SER A 620 -2.91 32.78 -4.10
CA SER A 620 -1.44 32.79 -4.25
C SER A 620 -0.75 31.76 -3.35
N LYS A 621 -1.06 31.72 -2.04
CA LYS A 621 -0.50 30.72 -1.10
C LYS A 621 -0.80 29.29 -1.52
N THR A 622 -2.05 28.97 -1.86
CA THR A 622 -2.44 27.61 -2.31
C THR A 622 -1.74 27.23 -3.62
N SER A 623 -1.62 28.17 -4.56
CA SER A 623 -0.92 27.94 -5.83
C SER A 623 0.58 27.71 -5.61
N PHE A 624 1.18 28.46 -4.68
CA PHE A 624 2.57 28.30 -4.29
C PHE A 624 2.82 26.97 -3.58
N ALA A 625 1.98 26.56 -2.63
CA ALA A 625 2.08 25.25 -1.98
C ALA A 625 2.01 24.09 -2.98
N LYS A 626 1.16 24.20 -4.02
CA LYS A 626 1.10 23.22 -5.12
C LYS A 626 2.34 23.20 -6.02
N LEU A 627 3.03 24.34 -6.13
CA LEU A 627 4.31 24.42 -6.83
C LEU A 627 5.40 23.73 -5.99
N VAL A 628 5.43 24.00 -4.68
CA VAL A 628 6.37 23.37 -3.75
C VAL A 628 6.18 21.85 -3.69
N SER A 629 4.93 21.35 -3.72
CA SER A 629 4.63 19.92 -3.70
C SER A 629 5.12 19.13 -4.92
N LYS A 630 5.69 19.82 -5.92
CA LYS A 630 6.31 19.21 -7.11
C LYS A 630 7.84 19.09 -6.98
N ASN A 631 8.44 19.65 -5.92
CA ASN A 631 9.88 19.65 -5.69
C ASN A 631 10.26 18.58 -4.66
N PHE A 632 11.25 17.74 -4.98
CA PHE A 632 11.74 16.65 -4.11
C PHE A 632 13.21 16.86 -3.68
N ASP A 633 13.79 18.03 -3.93
CA ASP A 633 15.10 18.40 -3.40
C ASP A 633 15.02 18.58 -1.89
N ARG A 634 15.69 17.69 -1.15
CA ARG A 634 15.69 17.67 0.31
C ARG A 634 16.22 18.96 0.91
N LYS A 635 17.19 19.62 0.25
CA LYS A 635 17.81 20.85 0.75
C LYS A 635 16.81 21.99 0.89
N LEU A 636 15.76 21.99 0.06
CA LEU A 636 14.70 22.98 0.12
C LEU A 636 13.89 22.92 1.42
N PHE A 637 13.83 21.76 2.08
CA PHE A 637 12.92 21.51 3.19
C PHE A 637 13.60 21.43 4.56
N VAL A 638 14.94 21.53 4.64
CA VAL A 638 15.70 21.40 5.91
C VAL A 638 15.20 22.35 7.01
N GLY A 639 14.69 23.54 6.65
CA GLY A 639 14.09 24.48 7.61
C GLY A 639 12.92 23.89 8.41
N PHE A 640 12.17 22.92 7.86
CA PHE A 640 11.04 22.29 8.53
C PHE A 640 11.44 21.33 9.66
N ILE A 641 12.71 20.91 9.74
CA ILE A 641 13.16 19.90 10.72
C ILE A 641 12.92 20.38 12.15
N ILE A 642 13.08 21.68 12.45
CA ILE A 642 12.81 22.23 13.78
C ILE A 642 11.33 22.08 14.18
N LEU A 643 10.41 22.27 13.22
CA LEU A 643 8.99 22.06 13.43
C LEU A 643 8.69 20.59 13.71
N PHE A 644 9.26 19.67 12.92
CA PHE A 644 9.03 18.24 13.11
C PHE A 644 9.59 17.71 14.42
N LYS A 645 10.81 18.10 14.81
CA LYS A 645 11.38 17.74 16.12
C LYS A 645 10.50 18.20 17.28
N GLU A 646 9.85 19.35 17.18
CA GLU A 646 8.91 19.83 18.19
C GLU A 646 7.59 19.03 18.20
N ILE A 647 7.08 18.67 17.02
CA ILE A 647 5.91 17.77 16.88
C ILE A 647 6.22 16.39 17.47
N ASP A 648 7.39 15.81 17.17
CA ASP A 648 7.84 14.53 17.69
C ASP A 648 7.95 14.56 19.22
N ARG A 649 8.49 15.65 19.78
CA ARG A 649 8.57 15.86 21.23
C ARG A 649 7.20 15.84 21.89
N LEU A 650 6.22 16.53 21.31
CA LEU A 650 4.84 16.55 21.84
C LEU A 650 4.13 15.21 21.63
N ALA A 651 4.45 14.49 20.56
CA ALA A 651 3.90 13.18 20.25
C ALA A 651 4.52 12.02 21.07
N GLY A 652 5.70 12.24 21.67
CA GLY A 652 6.48 11.19 22.32
C GLY A 652 7.22 10.28 21.33
N MET A 653 7.59 10.82 20.16
CA MET A 653 8.28 10.12 19.05
C MET A 653 9.76 10.53 18.93
N VAL A 654 10.33 11.11 20.00
CA VAL A 654 11.73 11.56 20.01
C VAL A 654 12.66 10.39 19.72
N ASP A 655 13.64 10.59 18.82
CA ASP A 655 14.60 9.60 18.35
C ASP A 655 14.02 8.42 17.53
N GLU A 656 12.69 8.37 17.31
CA GLU A 656 12.08 7.35 16.44
C GLU A 656 12.10 7.73 14.95
N ILE A 657 12.23 9.03 14.64
CA ILE A 657 12.20 9.55 13.28
C ILE A 657 13.58 10.11 12.91
N SER A 658 14.11 9.64 11.77
CA SER A 658 15.34 10.17 11.18
C SER A 658 15.01 11.15 10.06
N TYR A 659 15.60 12.34 10.11
CA TYR A 659 15.48 13.38 9.08
C TYR A 659 16.77 13.48 8.26
N PHE A 660 16.65 13.71 6.96
CA PHE A 660 17.79 14.06 6.11
C PHE A 660 18.21 15.51 6.35
N GLU A 661 19.34 15.72 7.03
CA GLU A 661 19.83 17.05 7.43
C GLU A 661 20.81 17.71 6.41
N SER A 662 21.30 16.97 5.39
CA SER A 662 22.29 17.47 4.42
C SER A 662 22.26 16.82 3.04
#